data_AF-A0A7V3WI26-F1
#
_entry.id   AF-A0A7V3WI26-F1
#
_cell.length_a   1.000
_cell.length_b   1.000
_cell.length_c   1.000
_cell.angle_alpha   90.00
_cell.angle_beta   90.00
_cell.angle_gamma   90.00
#
_symmetry.space_group_name_H-M   'P 1'
#
loop_
_entity.id
_entity.type
_entity.pdbx_description
1 polymer ?
#
loop_
_entity_poly.entity_id
_entity_poly.type
_entity_poly.pdbx_seq_one_letter_code
_entity_poly.pdbx_strand_id
1 'polypeptide(L)'
;MHFKLGKISDFVTPFTITLFTLQFLLIIGFLGYNYYMESSSSCIECHGSKKKMEELGYPQFYVTLEEVRKQTGHKTIFCRDCHLGNGRTMNKDKAHKGLLKPIFVTDDAEPIERSHVYGKEENDMNKIEPKGENALFELLPKKKYYDDLLLHPKVRNILWHDRDSYSFNFDPAIAQKTCGKRGCHSEEVKQFKSTIMGRNVRQRTMHTWLEPYGPHNCGPSFADLPPAEVIKGAGFDFKNTEKIRKEINIPFTNEQAIAKQRLCNICHAGCLDCHYAPGREKGSHAFIKIPDSYSCMGRGRGNSQCHTGSGHSRRGETYIGGFYSIPQGRDSDIHFRNNIHCIECHPIGEKGMGDMQRKATCGDCHIEIEKAHESSIHKNLTCTACHVTEAGGYQITIWGKGYIGEKPNPFKKYSLYYGIQKPLILMKDQRGIWFPAKIFPHSVGNIKNDVAASGIKFRWQNSDTRDMYAIIGTFNNLPSGNKHLLWLQIEEVSHPFGKARNCKSCHKGKQISVSTWNYEDMQGAKPFKGGYKIIADEHGLRVKDFWHSEIKVLPGFELSDFASWIYLKDKWFVNGDFSIKVNEKKYKKYEKIYKEKIKQIEFLQKNAKNDKYSKQLKEKKAIIIHNPDKDLNSCK
;
A
#
# COMPACT_ATOMS: atom_id res chain seq x y z
N MET A 1 16.46 -58.97 -49.20
CA MET A 1 17.25 -58.29 -48.14
C MET A 1 16.29 -57.83 -47.06
N HIS A 2 16.29 -58.47 -45.89
CA HIS A 2 15.58 -57.95 -44.73
C HIS A 2 16.36 -56.75 -44.18
N PHE A 3 15.77 -55.56 -44.29
CA PHE A 3 16.30 -54.35 -43.65
C PHE A 3 16.29 -54.56 -42.13
N LYS A 4 17.46 -54.85 -41.53
CA LYS A 4 17.64 -54.77 -40.07
C LYS A 4 17.70 -53.30 -39.66
N LEU A 5 16.61 -52.80 -39.09
CA LEU A 5 16.49 -51.45 -38.51
C LEU A 5 17.22 -51.39 -37.14
N GLY A 6 18.55 -51.47 -37.17
CA GLY A 6 19.44 -51.21 -36.02
C GLY A 6 19.29 -52.14 -34.81
N LYS A 7 20.11 -51.91 -33.77
CA LYS A 7 20.17 -52.76 -32.54
C LYS A 7 18.84 -52.88 -31.77
N ILE A 8 17.83 -52.06 -32.08
CA ILE A 8 16.51 -52.13 -31.44
C ILE A 8 15.72 -53.33 -31.97
N SER A 9 15.89 -53.73 -33.24
CA SER A 9 15.13 -54.84 -33.83
C SER A 9 15.43 -56.20 -33.17
N ASP A 10 16.62 -56.37 -32.58
CA ASP A 10 17.01 -57.61 -31.90
C ASP A 10 16.28 -57.79 -30.54
N PHE A 11 15.64 -56.74 -30.01
CA PHE A 11 14.83 -56.79 -28.80
C PHE A 11 13.31 -56.82 -29.07
N VAL A 12 12.90 -56.82 -30.34
CA VAL A 12 11.48 -56.85 -30.73
C VAL A 12 11.00 -58.30 -30.76
N THR A 13 10.42 -58.74 -29.65
CA THR A 13 9.70 -60.01 -29.50
C THR A 13 8.21 -59.74 -29.30
N PRO A 14 7.31 -60.69 -29.54
CA PRO A 14 5.89 -60.52 -29.22
C PRO A 14 5.64 -60.06 -27.77
N PHE A 15 6.49 -60.51 -26.84
CA PHE A 15 6.46 -60.10 -25.45
C PHE A 15 6.80 -58.61 -25.26
N THR A 16 7.90 -58.13 -25.86
CA THR A 16 8.28 -56.71 -25.73
C THR A 16 7.26 -55.80 -26.42
N ILE A 17 6.73 -56.19 -27.57
CA ILE A 17 5.63 -55.46 -28.25
C ILE A 17 4.40 -55.36 -27.33
N THR A 18 4.00 -56.46 -26.70
CA THR A 18 2.85 -56.49 -25.78
C THR A 18 3.09 -55.59 -24.56
N LEU A 19 4.28 -55.67 -23.95
CA LEU A 19 4.65 -54.84 -22.81
C LEU A 19 4.64 -53.34 -23.15
N PHE A 20 5.24 -52.95 -24.28
CA PHE A 20 5.22 -51.56 -24.75
C PHE A 20 3.81 -51.08 -25.07
N THR A 21 2.97 -51.94 -25.64
CA THR A 21 1.56 -51.60 -25.93
C THR A 21 0.77 -51.38 -24.64
N LEU A 22 0.92 -52.25 -23.64
CA LEU A 22 0.28 -52.09 -22.33
C LEU A 22 0.77 -50.83 -21.62
N GLN A 23 2.09 -50.57 -21.65
CA GLN A 23 2.67 -49.36 -21.08
C GLN A 23 2.12 -48.10 -21.77
N PHE A 24 2.02 -48.12 -23.11
CA PHE A 24 1.47 -47.02 -23.89
C PHE A 24 -0.01 -46.78 -23.57
N LEU A 25 -0.83 -47.84 -23.49
CA LEU A 25 -2.24 -47.74 -23.09
C LEU A 25 -2.40 -47.22 -21.67
N LEU A 26 -1.53 -47.63 -20.75
CA LEU A 26 -1.53 -47.13 -19.37
C LEU A 26 -1.16 -45.64 -19.33
N ILE A 27 -0.15 -45.22 -20.08
CA ILE A 27 0.25 -43.81 -20.19
C ILE A 27 -0.88 -42.98 -20.81
N ILE A 28 -1.48 -43.42 -21.92
CA ILE A 28 -2.60 -42.71 -22.55
C ILE A 28 -3.83 -42.70 -21.64
N GLY A 29 -4.15 -43.82 -20.99
CA GLY A 29 -5.27 -43.92 -20.05
C GLY A 29 -5.09 -42.95 -18.88
N PHE A 30 -3.87 -42.89 -18.32
CA PHE A 30 -3.53 -41.96 -17.24
C PHE A 30 -3.57 -40.50 -17.70
N LEU A 31 -2.96 -40.16 -18.84
CA LEU A 31 -2.96 -38.80 -19.39
C LEU A 31 -4.38 -38.36 -19.79
N GLY A 32 -5.15 -39.26 -20.41
CA GLY A 32 -6.53 -39.04 -20.80
C GLY A 32 -7.45 -38.87 -19.59
N TYR A 33 -7.26 -39.68 -18.54
CA TYR A 33 -7.96 -39.51 -17.27
C TYR A 33 -7.61 -38.17 -16.61
N ASN A 34 -6.33 -37.78 -16.57
CA ASN A 34 -5.94 -36.48 -16.02
C ASN A 34 -6.53 -35.32 -16.83
N TYR A 35 -6.47 -35.38 -18.15
CA TYR A 35 -7.07 -34.36 -19.03
C TYR A 35 -8.59 -34.27 -18.83
N TYR A 36 -9.28 -35.43 -18.80
CA TYR A 36 -10.71 -35.53 -18.48
C TYR A 36 -11.00 -34.89 -17.13
N MET A 37 -10.22 -35.30 -16.13
CA MET A 37 -10.37 -34.83 -14.76
C MET A 37 -10.02 -33.37 -14.63
N GLU A 38 -9.24 -32.75 -15.53
CA GLU A 38 -8.87 -31.33 -15.62
C GLU A 38 -9.83 -30.45 -16.45
N SER A 39 -10.75 -31.05 -17.19
CA SER A 39 -11.73 -30.30 -18.02
C SER A 39 -12.72 -29.44 -17.22
N SER A 40 -13.14 -28.30 -17.77
CA SER A 40 -14.18 -27.43 -17.18
C SER A 40 -15.53 -27.58 -17.87
N SER A 41 -15.83 -28.76 -18.43
CA SER A 41 -16.99 -28.96 -19.30
C SER A 41 -18.32 -28.64 -18.61
N SER A 42 -18.54 -29.11 -17.38
CA SER A 42 -19.80 -28.83 -16.66
C SER A 42 -19.93 -27.35 -16.31
N CYS A 43 -18.82 -26.71 -15.95
CA CYS A 43 -18.79 -25.26 -15.68
C CYS A 43 -19.15 -24.47 -16.94
N ILE A 44 -18.54 -24.79 -18.08
CA ILE A 44 -18.78 -24.12 -19.36
C ILE A 44 -20.22 -24.35 -19.84
N GLU A 45 -20.73 -25.57 -19.74
CA GLU A 45 -22.10 -25.89 -20.12
C GLU A 45 -23.13 -25.15 -19.25
N CYS A 46 -22.86 -25.05 -17.94
CA CYS A 46 -23.74 -24.36 -17.01
C CYS A 46 -23.68 -22.84 -17.19
N HIS A 47 -22.49 -22.24 -17.05
CA HIS A 47 -22.30 -20.79 -17.09
C HIS A 47 -22.39 -20.19 -18.50
N GLY A 48 -22.17 -21.00 -19.54
CA GLY A 48 -22.35 -20.62 -20.94
C GLY A 48 -23.80 -20.63 -21.41
N SER A 49 -24.77 -20.96 -20.55
CA SER A 49 -26.21 -20.90 -20.87
C SER A 49 -26.89 -19.76 -20.11
N LYS A 50 -27.26 -18.70 -20.83
CA LYS A 50 -27.95 -17.53 -20.26
C LYS A 50 -29.27 -17.93 -19.62
N LYS A 51 -30.08 -18.71 -20.35
CA LYS A 51 -31.36 -19.26 -19.88
C LYS A 51 -31.20 -20.05 -18.57
N LYS A 52 -30.20 -20.92 -18.49
CA LYS A 52 -29.96 -21.72 -17.27
C LYS A 52 -29.54 -20.86 -16.08
N MET A 53 -28.71 -19.83 -16.30
CA MET A 53 -28.32 -18.89 -15.25
C MET A 53 -29.51 -18.03 -14.78
N GLU A 54 -30.40 -17.63 -15.69
CA GLU A 54 -31.66 -16.96 -15.36
C GLU A 54 -32.59 -17.85 -14.54
N GLU A 55 -32.81 -19.11 -14.95
CA GLU A 55 -33.62 -20.09 -14.24
C GLU A 55 -33.10 -20.38 -12.81
N LEU A 56 -31.78 -20.38 -12.64
CA LEU A 56 -31.16 -20.55 -11.32
C LEU A 56 -31.18 -19.27 -10.47
N GLY A 57 -31.62 -18.14 -11.02
CA GLY A 57 -31.66 -16.84 -10.35
C GLY A 57 -30.29 -16.17 -10.20
N TYR A 58 -29.35 -16.49 -11.09
CA TYR A 58 -28.00 -15.91 -11.10
C TYR A 58 -27.53 -15.48 -12.52
N PRO A 59 -28.31 -14.69 -13.27
CA PRO A 59 -27.95 -14.26 -14.64
C PRO A 59 -26.61 -13.51 -14.72
N GLN A 60 -26.17 -12.89 -13.63
CA GLN A 60 -24.87 -12.23 -13.49
C GLN A 60 -23.66 -13.16 -13.63
N PHE A 61 -23.84 -14.47 -13.51
CA PHE A 61 -22.77 -15.46 -13.68
C PHE A 61 -22.77 -16.12 -15.06
N TYR A 62 -23.62 -15.65 -15.98
CA TYR A 62 -23.50 -16.01 -17.38
C TYR A 62 -22.19 -15.49 -17.95
N VAL A 63 -21.37 -16.41 -18.47
CA VAL A 63 -20.15 -16.09 -19.20
C VAL A 63 -19.80 -17.25 -20.13
N THR A 64 -19.43 -16.92 -21.36
CA THR A 64 -18.95 -17.91 -22.34
C THR A 64 -17.44 -18.13 -22.23
N LEU A 65 -16.96 -19.29 -22.66
CA LEU A 65 -15.53 -19.56 -22.71
C LEU A 65 -14.80 -18.58 -23.64
N GLU A 66 -15.43 -18.17 -24.74
CA GLU A 66 -14.87 -17.19 -25.67
C GLU A 66 -14.66 -15.84 -25.00
N GLU A 67 -15.65 -15.35 -24.24
CA GLU A 67 -15.52 -14.12 -23.46
C GLU A 67 -14.40 -14.23 -22.44
N VAL A 68 -14.32 -15.30 -21.65
CA VAL A 68 -13.23 -15.49 -20.69
C VAL A 68 -11.87 -15.44 -21.38
N ARG A 69 -11.70 -16.13 -22.52
CA ARG A 69 -10.44 -16.12 -23.27
C ARG A 69 -10.10 -14.74 -23.82
N LYS A 70 -11.11 -13.99 -24.29
CA LYS A 70 -10.94 -12.61 -24.76
C LYS A 70 -10.53 -11.67 -23.63
N GLN A 71 -11.20 -11.76 -22.47
CA GLN A 71 -10.95 -10.89 -21.32
C GLN A 71 -9.60 -11.18 -20.66
N THR A 72 -9.25 -12.46 -20.51
CA THR A 72 -8.00 -12.89 -19.86
C THR A 72 -6.78 -12.82 -20.77
N GLY A 73 -6.98 -12.93 -22.08
CA GLY A 73 -5.90 -13.13 -23.06
C GLY A 73 -5.32 -14.55 -23.11
N HIS A 74 -5.80 -15.46 -22.26
CA HIS A 74 -5.32 -16.84 -22.18
C HIS A 74 -6.14 -17.76 -23.09
N LYS A 75 -5.52 -18.33 -24.13
CA LYS A 75 -6.23 -19.19 -25.11
C LYS A 75 -6.48 -20.62 -24.61
N THR A 76 -5.63 -21.14 -23.74
CA THR A 76 -5.59 -22.57 -23.36
C THR A 76 -5.97 -22.85 -21.91
N ILE A 77 -6.30 -21.81 -21.15
CA ILE A 77 -6.64 -21.91 -19.73
C ILE A 77 -8.14 -22.18 -19.57
N PHE A 78 -8.49 -23.07 -18.63
CA PHE A 78 -9.86 -23.40 -18.28
C PHE A 78 -10.32 -22.67 -17.01
N CYS A 79 -11.64 -22.58 -16.79
CA CYS A 79 -12.22 -21.89 -15.63
C CYS A 79 -11.60 -22.36 -14.30
N ARG A 80 -11.43 -23.69 -14.15
CA ARG A 80 -10.81 -24.28 -12.96
C ARG A 80 -9.34 -23.91 -12.77
N ASP A 81 -8.58 -23.65 -13.82
CA ASP A 81 -7.16 -23.31 -13.66
C ASP A 81 -7.01 -22.01 -12.87
N CYS A 82 -8.03 -21.14 -12.88
CA CYS A 82 -8.08 -19.94 -12.04
C CYS A 82 -8.95 -20.14 -10.79
N HIS A 83 -10.06 -20.88 -10.89
CA HIS A 83 -11.07 -20.95 -9.83
C HIS A 83 -11.10 -22.26 -9.03
N LEU A 84 -10.33 -23.29 -9.38
CA LEU A 84 -10.43 -24.65 -8.83
C LEU A 84 -11.83 -25.27 -9.02
N GLY A 85 -12.28 -26.12 -8.09
CA GLY A 85 -13.56 -26.83 -8.16
C GLY A 85 -13.55 -28.10 -9.01
N ASN A 86 -14.73 -28.69 -9.20
CA ASN A 86 -14.92 -29.91 -9.99
C ASN A 86 -15.68 -29.63 -11.28
N GLY A 87 -14.95 -29.46 -12.38
CA GLY A 87 -15.49 -29.16 -13.71
C GLY A 87 -16.14 -30.34 -14.45
N ARG A 88 -16.37 -31.47 -13.76
CA ARG A 88 -17.00 -32.67 -14.33
C ARG A 88 -18.36 -33.02 -13.76
N THR A 89 -18.73 -32.44 -12.63
CA THR A 89 -20.03 -32.71 -12.01
C THR A 89 -21.01 -31.59 -12.35
N MET A 90 -22.26 -31.96 -12.64
CA MET A 90 -23.38 -31.03 -12.83
C MET A 90 -24.08 -30.67 -11.52
N ASN A 91 -23.76 -31.37 -10.43
CA ASN A 91 -24.26 -31.02 -9.10
C ASN A 91 -23.52 -29.77 -8.59
N LYS A 92 -24.28 -28.70 -8.34
CA LYS A 92 -23.76 -27.39 -7.90
C LYS A 92 -22.78 -27.49 -6.73
N ASP A 93 -23.16 -28.19 -5.66
CA ASP A 93 -22.36 -28.20 -4.43
C ASP A 93 -21.07 -29.00 -4.61
N LYS A 94 -21.13 -30.11 -5.36
CA LYS A 94 -19.95 -30.89 -5.72
C LYS A 94 -19.04 -30.11 -6.69
N ALA A 95 -19.61 -29.35 -7.63
CA ALA A 95 -18.86 -28.54 -8.59
C ALA A 95 -18.12 -27.39 -7.90
N HIS A 96 -18.77 -26.74 -6.95
CA HIS A 96 -18.23 -25.59 -6.22
C HIS A 96 -17.41 -25.96 -4.97
N LYS A 97 -17.29 -27.25 -4.63
CA LYS A 97 -16.46 -27.68 -3.50
C LYS A 97 -15.01 -27.27 -3.72
N GLY A 98 -14.49 -26.39 -2.86
CA GLY A 98 -13.12 -25.85 -2.97
C GLY A 98 -12.93 -24.82 -4.08
N LEU A 99 -14.01 -24.28 -4.65
CA LEU A 99 -13.95 -23.20 -5.62
C LEU A 99 -13.45 -21.91 -4.97
N LEU A 100 -12.49 -21.27 -5.64
CA LEU A 100 -11.94 -19.97 -5.30
C LEU A 100 -12.86 -18.86 -5.77
N LYS A 101 -13.18 -17.95 -4.86
CA LYS A 101 -14.07 -16.81 -5.06
C LYS A 101 -13.51 -15.57 -4.36
N PRO A 102 -13.82 -14.36 -4.83
CA PRO A 102 -13.49 -13.14 -4.12
C PRO A 102 -14.00 -13.17 -2.68
N ILE A 103 -13.19 -12.66 -1.75
CA ILE A 103 -13.48 -12.64 -0.32
C ILE A 103 -14.07 -11.27 0.01
N PHE A 104 -15.36 -11.24 0.35
CA PHE A 104 -15.98 -10.03 0.89
C PHE A 104 -15.68 -9.96 2.38
N VAL A 105 -15.25 -8.79 2.84
CA VAL A 105 -14.83 -8.59 4.23
C VAL A 105 -15.76 -7.56 4.88
N THR A 106 -16.27 -7.90 6.05
CA THR A 106 -17.12 -7.06 6.90
C THR A 106 -16.30 -6.06 7.71
N ASP A 107 -16.95 -5.13 8.42
CA ASP A 107 -16.26 -4.23 9.36
C ASP A 107 -15.69 -4.96 10.59
N ASP A 108 -16.20 -6.15 10.91
CA ASP A 108 -15.71 -7.03 11.99
C ASP A 108 -14.40 -7.74 11.69
N ALA A 109 -13.85 -7.62 10.48
CA ALA A 109 -12.69 -8.43 10.14
C ALA A 109 -13.06 -9.82 9.61
N GLU A 110 -14.33 -10.10 9.34
CA GLU A 110 -14.81 -11.45 9.04
C GLU A 110 -15.17 -11.62 7.55
N PRO A 111 -14.91 -12.80 6.96
CA PRO A 111 -15.39 -13.10 5.62
C PRO A 111 -16.92 -13.21 5.62
N ILE A 112 -17.56 -12.68 4.58
CA ILE A 112 -19.00 -12.83 4.35
C ILE A 112 -19.26 -13.45 2.99
N GLU A 113 -20.20 -14.38 2.95
CA GLU A 113 -20.66 -14.99 1.71
C GLU A 113 -21.41 -13.98 0.85
N ARG A 114 -21.15 -14.00 -0.46
CA ARG A 114 -21.78 -13.09 -1.43
C ARG A 114 -23.30 -13.17 -1.43
N SER A 115 -23.86 -14.35 -1.14
CA SER A 115 -25.30 -14.59 -1.00
C SER A 115 -25.92 -13.93 0.23
N HIS A 116 -25.14 -13.50 1.22
CA HIS A 116 -25.60 -12.73 2.38
C HIS A 116 -25.48 -11.21 2.18
N VAL A 117 -24.81 -10.80 1.08
CA VAL A 117 -24.68 -9.41 0.64
C VAL A 117 -25.80 -9.07 -0.34
N TYR A 118 -26.02 -9.92 -1.34
CA TYR A 118 -27.02 -9.67 -2.39
C TYR A 118 -28.15 -10.70 -2.39
N GLY A 119 -29.38 -10.21 -2.53
CA GLY A 119 -30.54 -11.05 -2.86
C GLY A 119 -30.52 -11.54 -4.30
N LYS A 120 -31.40 -12.50 -4.62
CA LYS A 120 -31.61 -13.00 -5.99
C LYS A 120 -32.19 -11.96 -6.95
N GLU A 121 -32.78 -10.89 -6.43
CA GLU A 121 -33.38 -9.82 -7.24
C GLU A 121 -32.36 -8.72 -7.59
N GLU A 122 -31.23 -8.66 -6.88
CA GLU A 122 -30.20 -7.63 -7.06
C GLU A 122 -29.12 -8.04 -8.08
N ASN A 123 -29.53 -8.75 -9.13
CA ASN A 123 -28.61 -9.41 -10.07
C ASN A 123 -27.63 -8.44 -10.74
N ASP A 124 -28.10 -7.26 -11.15
CA ASP A 124 -27.25 -6.25 -11.78
C ASP A 124 -26.22 -5.68 -10.83
N MET A 125 -26.56 -5.52 -9.54
CA MET A 125 -25.65 -5.00 -8.52
C MET A 125 -24.60 -6.03 -8.13
N ASN A 126 -24.96 -7.30 -8.28
CA ASN A 126 -24.14 -8.41 -7.86
C ASN A 126 -22.82 -8.52 -8.66
N LYS A 127 -22.71 -8.06 -9.91
CA LYS A 127 -21.46 -8.14 -10.72
C LYS A 127 -20.28 -7.34 -10.15
N ILE A 128 -19.07 -7.91 -10.23
CA ILE A 128 -17.79 -7.27 -9.84
C ILE A 128 -17.25 -6.48 -11.02
N GLU A 129 -17.80 -5.29 -11.21
CA GLU A 129 -17.43 -4.36 -12.26
C GLU A 129 -17.41 -2.94 -11.68
N PRO A 130 -16.56 -2.03 -12.20
CA PRO A 130 -16.51 -0.65 -11.70
C PRO A 130 -17.85 0.08 -11.80
N LYS A 131 -18.40 0.52 -10.67
CA LYS A 131 -19.69 1.21 -10.55
C LYS A 131 -19.64 2.39 -9.58
N GLY A 132 -20.39 3.45 -9.92
CA GLY A 132 -20.40 4.72 -9.18
C GLY A 132 -19.28 5.67 -9.60
N GLU A 133 -19.29 6.86 -9.02
CA GLU A 133 -18.34 7.95 -9.36
C GLU A 133 -17.06 7.92 -8.54
N ASN A 134 -17.12 7.36 -7.33
CA ASN A 134 -15.97 7.30 -6.45
C ASN A 134 -15.04 6.15 -6.84
N ALA A 135 -13.98 6.49 -7.58
CA ALA A 135 -12.98 5.54 -8.06
C ALA A 135 -12.26 4.76 -6.95
N LEU A 136 -12.27 5.21 -5.69
CA LEU A 136 -11.69 4.46 -4.56
C LEU A 136 -12.57 3.27 -4.15
N PHE A 137 -13.85 3.32 -4.49
CA PHE A 137 -14.84 2.33 -4.06
C PHE A 137 -15.58 1.67 -5.23
N GLU A 138 -15.19 1.91 -6.48
CA GLU A 138 -15.93 1.48 -7.66
C GLU A 138 -16.16 -0.04 -7.76
N LEU A 139 -15.27 -0.87 -7.19
CA LEU A 139 -15.42 -2.33 -7.16
C LEU A 139 -16.12 -2.83 -5.90
N LEU A 140 -16.27 -2.01 -4.86
CA LEU A 140 -16.98 -2.43 -3.65
C LEU A 140 -18.47 -2.66 -3.95
N PRO A 141 -19.12 -3.60 -3.23
CA PRO A 141 -20.54 -3.86 -3.40
C PRO A 141 -21.38 -2.61 -3.20
N LYS A 142 -22.47 -2.52 -3.95
CA LYS A 142 -23.37 -1.37 -3.97
C LYS A 142 -24.80 -1.80 -3.73
N LYS A 143 -25.59 -0.95 -3.10
CA LYS A 143 -27.04 -1.11 -2.97
C LYS A 143 -27.73 0.07 -3.65
N LYS A 144 -28.78 -0.20 -4.42
CA LYS A 144 -29.65 0.87 -4.94
C LYS A 144 -30.55 1.35 -3.80
N TYR A 145 -30.62 2.65 -3.61
CA TYR A 145 -31.56 3.28 -2.70
C TYR A 145 -32.19 4.46 -3.43
N TYR A 146 -33.46 4.32 -3.82
CA TYR A 146 -34.09 5.17 -4.85
C TYR A 146 -33.23 5.20 -6.13
N ASP A 147 -32.87 6.38 -6.60
CA ASP A 147 -32.04 6.59 -7.79
C ASP A 147 -30.52 6.59 -7.48
N ASP A 148 -30.14 6.52 -6.20
CA ASP A 148 -28.75 6.58 -5.77
C ASP A 148 -28.09 5.20 -5.62
N LEU A 149 -26.79 5.17 -5.89
CA LEU A 149 -25.96 3.99 -5.74
C LEU A 149 -25.03 4.14 -4.53
N LEU A 150 -25.42 3.54 -3.41
CA LEU A 150 -24.70 3.62 -2.14
C LEU A 150 -23.78 2.42 -1.93
N LEU A 151 -22.73 2.57 -1.12
CA LEU A 151 -21.92 1.43 -0.66
C LEU A 151 -22.79 0.47 0.14
N HIS A 152 -22.60 -0.83 -0.09
CA HIS A 152 -23.30 -1.82 0.71
C HIS A 152 -22.75 -1.82 2.15
N PRO A 153 -23.58 -1.61 3.19
CA PRO A 153 -23.10 -1.35 4.55
C PRO A 153 -22.41 -2.56 5.19
N LYS A 154 -22.69 -3.78 4.73
CA LYS A 154 -22.06 -5.00 5.26
C LYS A 154 -20.65 -5.26 4.74
N VAL A 155 -20.19 -4.57 3.70
CA VAL A 155 -18.92 -4.88 3.05
C VAL A 155 -18.00 -3.68 3.09
N ARG A 156 -16.88 -3.88 3.78
CA ARG A 156 -15.80 -2.91 3.91
C ARG A 156 -14.79 -3.04 2.77
N ASN A 157 -14.42 -4.26 2.42
CA ASN A 157 -13.36 -4.56 1.47
C ASN A 157 -13.67 -5.80 0.62
N ILE A 158 -13.04 -5.88 -0.56
CA ILE A 158 -12.95 -7.11 -1.35
C ILE A 158 -11.48 -7.50 -1.46
N LEU A 159 -11.19 -8.77 -1.14
CA LEU A 159 -9.89 -9.39 -1.37
C LEU A 159 -9.99 -10.45 -2.46
N TRP A 160 -8.85 -10.73 -3.10
CA TRP A 160 -8.78 -11.71 -4.16
C TRP A 160 -8.46 -13.11 -3.65
N HIS A 161 -8.77 -14.08 -4.49
CA HIS A 161 -8.89 -15.48 -4.12
C HIS A 161 -7.55 -16.24 -4.13
N ASP A 162 -6.44 -15.54 -4.35
CA ASP A 162 -5.06 -16.02 -4.13
C ASP A 162 -4.62 -15.88 -2.67
N ARG A 163 -5.58 -15.62 -1.79
CA ARG A 163 -5.42 -15.48 -0.35
C ARG A 163 -6.19 -16.57 0.38
N ASP A 164 -5.72 -16.89 1.57
CA ASP A 164 -6.49 -17.71 2.51
C ASP A 164 -7.71 -16.94 3.00
N SER A 165 -8.89 -17.54 2.85
CA SER A 165 -10.18 -16.91 3.20
C SER A 165 -10.38 -16.64 4.68
N TYR A 166 -9.62 -17.33 5.55
CA TYR A 166 -9.72 -17.16 7.00
C TYR A 166 -8.72 -16.13 7.53
N SER A 167 -7.46 -16.18 7.12
CA SER A 167 -6.40 -15.25 7.58
C SER A 167 -6.25 -14.00 6.72
N PHE A 168 -6.80 -14.00 5.50
CA PHE A 168 -6.65 -12.96 4.47
C PHE A 168 -5.23 -12.81 3.91
N ASN A 169 -4.28 -13.63 4.36
CA ASN A 169 -2.89 -13.56 3.90
C ASN A 169 -2.75 -14.21 2.51
N PHE A 170 -1.72 -13.80 1.77
CA PHE A 170 -1.36 -14.49 0.52
C PHE A 170 -1.09 -15.97 0.78
N ASP A 171 -1.73 -16.85 0.01
CA ASP A 171 -1.56 -18.30 0.15
C ASP A 171 -0.75 -18.86 -1.02
N PRO A 172 0.54 -19.22 -0.79
CA PRO A 172 1.39 -19.76 -1.84
C PRO A 172 0.91 -21.12 -2.38
N ALA A 173 0.13 -21.89 -1.62
CA ALA A 173 -0.42 -23.17 -2.09
C ALA A 173 -1.57 -22.95 -3.07
N ILE A 174 -2.41 -21.94 -2.83
CA ILE A 174 -3.45 -21.52 -3.78
C ILE A 174 -2.81 -20.96 -5.05
N ALA A 175 -1.85 -20.04 -4.90
CA ALA A 175 -1.15 -19.44 -6.04
C ALA A 175 -0.45 -20.50 -6.90
N GLN A 176 0.19 -21.51 -6.28
CA GLN A 176 0.86 -22.60 -7.01
C GLN A 176 -0.11 -23.46 -7.83
N LYS A 177 -1.34 -23.68 -7.32
CA LYS A 177 -2.38 -24.46 -8.02
C LYS A 177 -3.07 -23.66 -9.13
N THR A 178 -2.95 -22.33 -9.13
CA THR A 178 -3.61 -21.43 -10.07
C THR A 178 -2.60 -20.75 -10.97
N CYS A 179 -2.20 -19.51 -10.68
CA CYS A 179 -1.23 -18.75 -11.46
C CYS A 179 0.11 -19.48 -11.62
N GLY A 180 0.52 -20.28 -10.64
CA GLY A 180 1.77 -21.05 -10.66
C GLY A 180 1.68 -22.39 -11.40
N LYS A 181 0.52 -22.74 -11.99
CA LYS A 181 0.37 -23.96 -12.80
C LYS A 181 1.34 -23.91 -13.99
N ARG A 182 1.83 -25.08 -14.39
CA ARG A 182 2.72 -25.22 -15.56
C ARG A 182 2.08 -24.55 -16.79
N GLY A 183 2.83 -23.68 -17.46
CA GLY A 183 2.37 -22.95 -18.65
C GLY A 183 1.64 -21.63 -18.34
N CYS A 184 1.58 -21.21 -17.08
CA CYS A 184 1.08 -19.90 -16.67
C CYS A 184 2.24 -19.03 -16.13
N HIS A 185 2.35 -18.83 -14.82
CA HIS A 185 3.29 -17.93 -14.14
C HIS A 185 4.08 -18.63 -13.01
N SER A 186 4.59 -19.83 -13.28
CA SER A 186 5.30 -20.64 -12.26
C SER A 186 6.53 -19.95 -11.70
N GLU A 187 7.29 -19.25 -12.55
CA GLU A 187 8.49 -18.53 -12.11
C GLU A 187 8.14 -17.24 -11.35
N GLU A 188 7.13 -16.48 -11.77
CA GLU A 188 6.69 -15.27 -11.05
C GLU A 188 6.12 -15.61 -9.67
N VAL A 189 5.38 -16.72 -9.54
CA VAL A 189 4.91 -17.20 -8.22
C VAL A 189 6.09 -17.60 -7.34
N LYS A 190 7.10 -18.30 -7.90
CA LYS A 190 8.33 -18.67 -7.18
C LYS A 190 9.11 -17.43 -6.73
N GLN A 191 9.26 -16.44 -7.60
CA GLN A 191 9.86 -15.14 -7.29
C GLN A 191 9.10 -14.44 -6.16
N PHE A 192 7.79 -14.22 -6.33
CA PHE A 192 6.96 -13.47 -5.38
C PHE A 192 7.05 -13.99 -3.95
N LYS A 193 7.05 -15.32 -3.78
CA LYS A 193 7.18 -16.00 -2.48
C LYS A 193 8.47 -15.68 -1.71
N SER A 194 9.50 -15.17 -2.39
CA SER A 194 10.81 -14.84 -1.82
C SER A 194 11.03 -13.32 -1.63
N THR A 195 10.15 -12.49 -2.18
CA THR A 195 10.29 -11.03 -2.14
C THR A 195 9.76 -10.41 -0.85
N ILE A 196 10.20 -9.19 -0.53
CA ILE A 196 9.73 -8.43 0.64
C ILE A 196 8.20 -8.28 0.63
N MET A 197 7.62 -8.07 -0.56
CA MET A 197 6.17 -7.91 -0.75
C MET A 197 5.43 -9.21 -0.43
N GLY A 198 5.75 -10.31 -1.12
CA GLY A 198 5.04 -11.58 -0.93
C GLY A 198 5.27 -12.24 0.44
N ARG A 199 6.42 -11.98 1.06
CA ARG A 199 6.73 -12.49 2.41
C ARG A 199 6.18 -11.62 3.52
N ASN A 200 5.74 -10.41 3.22
CA ASN A 200 5.35 -9.40 4.21
C ASN A 200 6.38 -9.21 5.34
N VAL A 201 7.67 -9.19 4.99
CA VAL A 201 8.75 -9.30 6.00
C VAL A 201 8.72 -8.15 6.99
N ARG A 202 8.39 -6.92 6.53
CA ARG A 202 8.45 -5.72 7.38
C ARG A 202 7.46 -5.80 8.53
N GLN A 203 6.26 -6.29 8.29
CA GLN A 203 5.28 -6.41 9.36
C GLN A 203 5.53 -7.65 10.23
N ARG A 204 5.85 -8.79 9.62
CA ARG A 204 6.11 -10.05 10.38
C ARG A 204 7.27 -9.94 11.35
N THR A 205 8.24 -9.07 11.06
CA THR A 205 9.38 -8.80 11.96
C THR A 205 9.01 -7.93 13.16
N MET A 206 7.87 -7.23 13.17
CA MET A 206 7.47 -6.38 14.30
C MET A 206 6.90 -7.23 15.44
N HIS A 207 7.76 -7.75 16.30
CA HIS A 207 7.35 -8.73 17.32
C HIS A 207 6.50 -8.11 18.43
N THR A 208 6.89 -6.92 18.88
CA THR A 208 6.21 -6.19 19.96
C THR A 208 6.18 -4.69 19.65
N TRP A 209 5.72 -3.86 20.59
CA TRP A 209 5.73 -2.41 20.39
C TRP A 209 7.15 -1.83 20.35
N LEU A 210 8.15 -2.54 20.86
CA LEU A 210 9.52 -2.04 20.96
C LEU A 210 10.50 -2.82 20.08
N GLU A 211 10.26 -4.11 19.85
CA GLU A 211 11.20 -4.99 19.15
C GLU A 211 10.84 -5.24 17.68
N PRO A 212 11.84 -5.35 16.78
CA PRO A 212 13.26 -5.01 16.95
C PRO A 212 13.61 -3.56 16.54
N TYR A 213 12.68 -2.84 15.91
CA TYR A 213 12.94 -1.52 15.32
C TYR A 213 12.08 -0.40 15.91
N GLY A 214 11.67 -0.54 17.19
CA GLY A 214 10.86 0.44 17.90
C GLY A 214 9.40 0.50 17.45
N PRO A 215 8.56 1.34 18.11
CA PRO A 215 7.14 1.43 17.82
C PRO A 215 6.88 1.96 16.41
N HIS A 216 5.78 1.51 15.80
CA HIS A 216 5.43 1.84 14.43
C HIS A 216 3.93 2.12 14.29
N ASN A 217 3.57 2.99 13.33
CA ASN A 217 2.18 3.33 13.02
C ASN A 217 1.28 2.12 12.72
N CYS A 218 1.81 1.00 12.21
CA CYS A 218 1.03 -0.22 11.96
C CYS A 218 0.83 -1.11 13.20
N GLY A 219 1.52 -0.82 14.31
CA GLY A 219 1.60 -1.70 15.47
C GLY A 219 2.45 -2.95 15.20
N PRO A 220 2.50 -3.87 16.18
CA PRO A 220 3.18 -5.16 16.02
C PRO A 220 2.41 -6.10 15.09
N SER A 221 3.06 -7.19 14.69
CA SER A 221 2.40 -8.37 14.13
C SER A 221 1.68 -9.10 15.26
N PHE A 222 0.36 -8.93 15.30
CA PHE A 222 -0.47 -9.40 16.41
C PHE A 222 -0.60 -10.91 16.43
N ALA A 223 -0.70 -11.54 15.25
CA ALA A 223 -0.82 -13.00 15.12
C ALA A 223 -0.34 -13.53 13.75
N ASP A 224 0.46 -12.80 12.97
CA ASP A 224 0.93 -13.30 11.67
C ASP A 224 2.01 -14.37 11.84
N LEU A 225 2.21 -15.19 10.81
CA LEU A 225 3.32 -16.12 10.72
C LEU A 225 4.67 -15.39 10.89
N PRO A 226 5.69 -16.05 11.48
CA PRO A 226 7.01 -15.46 11.60
C PRO A 226 7.63 -15.18 10.22
N PRO A 227 8.57 -14.22 10.13
CA PRO A 227 9.27 -13.95 8.89
C PRO A 227 10.08 -15.18 8.47
N ALA A 228 9.94 -15.60 7.21
CA ALA A 228 10.69 -16.71 6.60
C ALA A 228 11.32 -16.24 5.28
N GLU A 229 12.40 -16.87 4.82
CA GLU A 229 13.04 -16.55 3.52
C GLU A 229 12.13 -16.80 2.31
N VAL A 230 11.31 -17.85 2.41
CA VAL A 230 10.28 -18.20 1.43
C VAL A 230 9.00 -18.46 2.20
N ILE A 231 7.91 -17.80 1.79
CA ILE A 231 6.60 -18.06 2.40
C ILE A 231 6.10 -19.45 1.97
N LYS A 232 5.73 -20.26 2.96
CA LYS A 232 5.27 -21.66 2.75
C LYS A 232 3.76 -21.84 2.92
N GLY A 233 3.07 -20.90 3.56
CA GLY A 233 1.63 -20.96 3.78
C GLY A 233 1.07 -19.65 4.32
N ALA A 234 -0.21 -19.69 4.65
CA ALA A 234 -0.96 -18.65 5.33
C ALA A 234 -1.56 -19.20 6.64
N GLY A 235 -1.89 -18.33 7.59
CA GLY A 235 -2.43 -18.74 8.89
C GLY A 235 -2.10 -17.74 10.00
N PHE A 236 -2.18 -18.22 11.24
CA PHE A 236 -1.87 -17.44 12.43
C PHE A 236 -0.82 -18.13 13.30
N ASP A 237 0.02 -17.32 13.93
CA ASP A 237 1.01 -17.72 14.94
C ASP A 237 0.93 -16.75 16.12
N PHE A 238 0.83 -17.28 17.34
CA PHE A 238 0.58 -16.47 18.55
C PHE A 238 1.83 -16.15 19.35
N LYS A 239 3.03 -16.47 18.86
CA LYS A 239 4.30 -16.21 19.58
C LYS A 239 4.49 -14.73 19.89
N ASN A 240 4.14 -13.85 18.95
CA ASN A 240 4.16 -12.41 19.16
C ASN A 240 3.04 -11.97 20.11
N THR A 241 1.85 -12.56 20.01
CA THR A 241 0.73 -12.31 20.94
C THR A 241 1.15 -12.55 22.39
N GLU A 242 1.84 -13.66 22.66
CA GLU A 242 2.34 -13.97 24.01
C GLU A 242 3.38 -12.98 24.51
N LYS A 243 4.24 -12.47 23.61
CA LYS A 243 5.19 -11.40 23.97
C LYS A 243 4.46 -10.10 24.30
N ILE A 244 3.50 -9.70 23.47
CA ILE A 244 2.70 -8.49 23.69
C ILE A 244 1.97 -8.58 25.05
N ARG A 245 1.39 -9.73 25.39
CA ARG A 245 0.73 -9.95 26.71
C ARG A 245 1.66 -9.71 27.89
N LYS A 246 2.94 -10.04 27.76
CA LYS A 246 3.94 -9.81 28.82
C LYS A 246 4.30 -8.33 28.98
N GLU A 247 4.09 -7.53 27.94
CA GLU A 247 4.41 -6.09 27.89
C GLU A 247 3.23 -5.19 28.25
N ILE A 248 2.02 -5.72 28.44
CA ILE A 248 0.81 -4.93 28.70
C ILE A 248 0.14 -5.27 30.03
N ASN A 249 -0.68 -4.33 30.52
CA ASN A 249 -1.38 -4.44 31.81
C ASN A 249 -2.83 -4.91 31.70
N ILE A 250 -3.27 -5.35 30.53
CA ILE A 250 -4.66 -5.76 30.29
C ILE A 250 -4.73 -7.08 29.52
N PRO A 251 -5.83 -7.84 29.66
CA PRO A 251 -6.03 -9.06 28.87
C PRO A 251 -6.04 -8.77 27.37
N PHE A 252 -5.47 -9.68 26.59
CA PHE A 252 -5.48 -9.63 25.13
C PHE A 252 -5.61 -11.05 24.56
N THR A 253 -6.79 -11.46 24.10
CA THR A 253 -7.05 -12.86 23.71
C THR A 253 -6.54 -13.20 22.31
N ASN A 254 -6.49 -14.48 21.96
CA ASN A 254 -6.10 -14.92 20.61
C ASN A 254 -7.11 -14.44 19.57
N GLU A 255 -8.40 -14.41 19.89
CA GLU A 255 -9.48 -13.93 19.04
C GLU A 255 -9.31 -12.44 18.73
N GLN A 256 -8.95 -11.65 19.74
CA GLN A 256 -8.64 -10.23 19.58
C GLN A 256 -7.40 -10.01 18.70
N ALA A 257 -6.39 -10.87 18.83
CA ALA A 257 -5.20 -10.84 18.00
C ALA A 257 -5.49 -11.23 16.54
N ILE A 258 -6.30 -12.26 16.31
CA ILE A 258 -6.78 -12.68 14.98
C ILE A 258 -7.53 -11.54 14.30
N ALA A 259 -8.54 -10.97 14.98
CA ALA A 259 -9.35 -9.88 14.42
C ALA A 259 -8.48 -8.69 13.99
N LYS A 260 -7.47 -8.36 14.80
CA LYS A 260 -6.53 -7.30 14.48
C LYS A 260 -5.60 -7.67 13.33
N GLN A 261 -5.06 -8.89 13.33
CA GLN A 261 -4.15 -9.34 12.30
C GLN A 261 -4.83 -9.42 10.92
N ARG A 262 -6.11 -9.81 10.87
CA ARG A 262 -6.90 -9.79 9.63
C ARG A 262 -7.01 -8.40 9.02
N LEU A 263 -7.29 -7.38 9.83
CA LEU A 263 -7.31 -5.99 9.37
C LEU A 263 -5.94 -5.57 8.80
N CYS A 264 -4.84 -6.04 9.39
CA CYS A 264 -3.51 -5.82 8.83
C CYS A 264 -3.33 -6.56 7.49
N ASN A 265 -3.80 -7.81 7.40
CA ASN A 265 -3.65 -8.67 6.22
C ASN A 265 -4.41 -8.19 4.99
N ILE A 266 -5.47 -7.38 5.16
CA ILE A 266 -6.15 -6.67 4.05
C ILE A 266 -5.13 -5.87 3.21
N CYS A 267 -4.13 -5.25 3.85
CA CYS A 267 -3.12 -4.45 3.15
C CYS A 267 -1.96 -5.25 2.53
N HIS A 268 -1.78 -6.54 2.86
CA HIS A 268 -0.63 -7.33 2.42
C HIS A 268 -0.93 -7.96 1.05
N ALA A 269 -0.09 -7.75 0.04
CA ALA A 269 -0.43 -8.11 -1.34
C ALA A 269 -0.31 -9.61 -1.66
N GLY A 270 -1.18 -10.09 -2.54
CA GLY A 270 -1.04 -11.26 -3.38
C GLY A 270 -0.79 -10.89 -4.85
N CYS A 271 -0.65 -11.89 -5.72
CA CYS A 271 -0.43 -11.70 -7.15
C CYS A 271 -1.60 -10.96 -7.82
N LEU A 272 -2.83 -11.32 -7.47
CA LEU A 272 -4.02 -10.76 -8.11
C LEU A 272 -4.24 -9.29 -7.76
N ASP A 273 -3.71 -8.81 -6.63
CA ASP A 273 -3.92 -7.43 -6.18
C ASP A 273 -3.38 -6.38 -7.15
N CYS A 274 -2.32 -6.74 -7.87
CA CYS A 274 -1.67 -5.86 -8.86
C CYS A 274 -2.13 -6.15 -10.30
N HIS A 275 -2.43 -7.41 -10.60
CA HIS A 275 -2.62 -7.86 -11.98
C HIS A 275 -4.06 -8.09 -12.40
N TYR A 276 -4.98 -8.34 -11.46
CA TYR A 276 -6.39 -8.46 -11.78
C TYR A 276 -7.03 -7.07 -11.82
N ALA A 277 -7.58 -6.72 -12.99
CA ALA A 277 -8.01 -5.36 -13.32
C ALA A 277 -9.34 -5.39 -14.09
N PRO A 278 -10.43 -5.85 -13.45
CA PRO A 278 -11.75 -5.85 -14.09
C PRO A 278 -12.13 -4.43 -14.51
N GLY A 279 -12.81 -4.31 -15.65
CA GLY A 279 -13.19 -3.01 -16.21
C GLY A 279 -14.45 -3.11 -17.04
N ARG A 280 -15.17 -1.99 -17.23
CA ARG A 280 -16.41 -1.97 -18.01
C ARG A 280 -16.22 -2.45 -19.45
N GLU A 281 -15.12 -2.03 -20.09
CA GLU A 281 -14.81 -2.41 -21.48
C GLU A 281 -14.07 -3.74 -21.57
N LYS A 282 -13.18 -4.02 -20.61
CA LYS A 282 -12.32 -5.22 -20.61
C LYS A 282 -13.00 -6.45 -20.00
N GLY A 283 -14.11 -6.27 -19.31
CA GLY A 283 -14.89 -7.32 -18.64
C GLY A 283 -14.36 -7.71 -17.26
N SER A 284 -15.10 -8.61 -16.61
CA SER A 284 -14.84 -9.08 -15.25
C SER A 284 -13.60 -9.98 -15.12
N HIS A 285 -13.08 -10.58 -16.19
CA HIS A 285 -11.89 -11.45 -16.12
C HIS A 285 -10.63 -10.78 -16.70
N ALA A 286 -10.58 -9.45 -16.70
CA ALA A 286 -9.48 -8.71 -17.27
C ALA A 286 -8.23 -8.71 -16.38
N PHE A 287 -7.07 -8.87 -17.01
CA PHE A 287 -5.76 -8.82 -16.38
C PHE A 287 -4.86 -7.80 -17.05
N ILE A 288 -3.90 -7.27 -16.30
CA ILE A 288 -2.83 -6.42 -16.83
C ILE A 288 -1.48 -7.06 -16.53
N LYS A 289 -0.63 -7.10 -17.55
CA LYS A 289 0.75 -7.57 -17.42
C LYS A 289 1.58 -6.62 -16.57
N ILE A 290 1.38 -5.32 -16.77
CA ILE A 290 2.15 -4.24 -16.19
C ILE A 290 1.20 -3.43 -15.27
N PRO A 291 1.40 -3.47 -13.94
CA PRO A 291 0.52 -2.74 -13.01
C PRO A 291 0.62 -1.23 -13.19
N ASP A 292 -0.53 -0.56 -13.32
CA ASP A 292 -0.61 0.90 -13.26
C ASP A 292 -0.69 1.40 -11.81
N SER A 293 -0.70 2.73 -11.62
CA SER A 293 -0.85 3.33 -10.30
C SER A 293 -2.14 2.95 -9.57
N TYR A 294 -3.25 2.72 -10.30
CA TYR A 294 -4.53 2.36 -9.70
C TYR A 294 -4.47 0.95 -9.08
N SER A 295 -3.79 0.01 -9.73
CA SER A 295 -3.52 -1.31 -9.16
C SER A 295 -2.75 -1.23 -7.85
N CYS A 296 -1.69 -0.41 -7.78
CA CYS A 296 -0.93 -0.21 -6.53
C CYS A 296 -1.80 0.36 -5.39
N MET A 297 -2.83 1.14 -5.76
CA MET A 297 -3.80 1.77 -4.86
C MET A 297 -5.02 0.87 -4.55
N GLY A 298 -5.04 -0.37 -5.04
CA GLY A 298 -6.11 -1.33 -4.79
C GLY A 298 -7.30 -1.27 -5.76
N ARG A 299 -7.31 -0.33 -6.73
CA ARG A 299 -8.27 -0.25 -7.84
C ARG A 299 -9.73 -0.40 -7.41
N GLY A 300 -10.23 0.54 -6.59
CA GLY A 300 -11.66 0.56 -6.26
C GLY A 300 -12.13 -0.39 -5.14
N ARG A 301 -11.21 -1.09 -4.46
CA ARG A 301 -11.54 -2.14 -3.45
C ARG A 301 -11.57 -1.65 -2.00
N GLY A 302 -11.63 -0.34 -1.80
CA GLY A 302 -11.67 0.30 -0.49
C GLY A 302 -10.43 1.13 -0.18
N ASN A 303 -10.58 1.98 0.84
CA ASN A 303 -9.58 2.94 1.33
C ASN A 303 -8.54 2.31 2.29
N SER A 304 -8.47 0.99 2.34
CA SER A 304 -7.58 0.23 3.22
C SER A 304 -6.77 -0.81 2.47
N GLN A 305 -6.65 -0.69 1.15
CA GLN A 305 -5.97 -1.66 0.28
C GLN A 305 -4.58 -1.16 -0.08
N CYS A 306 -3.53 -1.86 0.34
CA CYS A 306 -2.14 -1.58 -0.07
C CYS A 306 -1.73 -0.09 0.10
N HIS A 307 -1.58 0.65 -1.01
CA HIS A 307 -1.23 2.06 -1.03
C HIS A 307 -2.43 3.02 -0.94
N THR A 308 -3.66 2.59 -0.72
CA THR A 308 -4.72 3.51 -0.23
C THR A 308 -4.92 3.43 1.27
N GLY A 309 -4.28 2.47 1.94
CA GLY A 309 -4.34 2.29 3.38
C GLY A 309 -3.16 2.90 4.15
N SER A 310 -2.86 2.31 5.31
CA SER A 310 -1.89 2.83 6.29
C SER A 310 -0.48 3.09 5.74
N GLY A 311 -0.05 2.37 4.70
CA GLY A 311 1.26 2.54 4.08
C GLY A 311 1.45 3.91 3.41
N HIS A 312 0.39 4.45 2.80
CA HIS A 312 0.39 5.74 2.12
C HIS A 312 -0.05 6.86 3.06
N SER A 313 -1.03 6.61 3.94
CA SER A 313 -1.51 7.56 4.95
C SER A 313 -0.46 8.06 5.92
N ARG A 314 0.52 7.21 6.26
CA ARG A 314 1.63 7.64 7.12
C ARG A 314 2.64 8.53 6.39
N ARG A 315 2.75 8.46 5.06
CA ARG A 315 3.83 9.09 4.26
C ARG A 315 3.43 10.35 3.49
N GLY A 316 2.21 10.85 3.65
CA GLY A 316 1.87 12.17 3.10
C GLY A 316 1.02 12.18 1.84
N GLU A 317 0.32 11.08 1.54
CA GLU A 317 -0.75 10.90 0.55
C GLU A 317 -0.88 11.94 -0.55
N THR A 318 -0.71 11.57 -1.82
CA THR A 318 -1.29 12.22 -3.03
C THR A 318 -0.37 11.97 -4.21
N TYR A 319 -0.44 10.79 -4.82
CA TYR A 319 0.16 10.58 -6.15
C TYR A 319 -0.92 10.74 -7.23
N ILE A 320 -1.98 9.94 -7.14
CA ILE A 320 -3.14 10.00 -8.05
C ILE A 320 -4.03 11.22 -7.76
N GLY A 321 -4.13 11.69 -6.51
CA GLY A 321 -5.03 12.79 -6.13
C GLY A 321 -6.51 12.40 -6.09
N GLY A 322 -7.39 13.40 -6.01
CA GLY A 322 -8.85 13.21 -6.01
C GLY A 322 -9.31 12.26 -4.89
N PHE A 323 -10.08 11.24 -5.25
CA PHE A 323 -10.55 10.22 -4.29
C PHE A 323 -9.43 9.38 -3.69
N TYR A 324 -8.26 9.29 -4.33
CA TYR A 324 -7.08 8.53 -3.87
C TYR A 324 -6.14 9.35 -2.98
N SER A 325 -6.63 10.47 -2.44
CA SER A 325 -5.89 11.33 -1.52
C SER A 325 -6.61 11.47 -0.19
N ILE A 326 -5.85 11.69 0.88
CA ILE A 326 -6.38 12.08 2.17
C ILE A 326 -5.70 13.38 2.64
N PRO A 327 -6.48 14.43 2.98
CA PRO A 327 -7.92 14.57 2.72
C PRO A 327 -8.27 14.39 1.23
N GLN A 328 -9.47 13.91 0.94
CA GLN A 328 -9.93 13.71 -0.44
C GLN A 328 -10.04 15.04 -1.19
N GLY A 329 -9.82 14.99 -2.51
CA GLY A 329 -9.91 16.15 -3.40
C GLY A 329 -8.59 16.90 -3.61
N ARG A 330 -7.46 16.37 -3.14
CA ARG A 330 -6.15 17.01 -3.38
C ARG A 330 -5.67 16.80 -4.81
N ASP A 331 -4.89 17.76 -5.31
CA ASP A 331 -4.32 17.75 -6.65
C ASP A 331 -3.34 16.59 -6.83
N SER A 332 -3.49 15.82 -7.90
CA SER A 332 -2.55 14.79 -8.31
C SER A 332 -1.11 15.30 -8.46
N ASP A 333 -0.14 14.41 -8.24
CA ASP A 333 1.28 14.66 -8.51
C ASP A 333 1.48 15.03 -9.99
N ILE A 334 2.42 15.94 -10.27
CA ILE A 334 2.73 16.38 -11.63
C ILE A 334 3.18 15.21 -12.52
N HIS A 335 3.89 14.22 -11.98
CA HIS A 335 4.34 13.06 -12.76
C HIS A 335 3.16 12.19 -13.18
N PHE A 336 2.19 11.97 -12.27
CA PHE A 336 0.98 11.22 -12.59
C PHE A 336 0.16 11.91 -13.69
N ARG A 337 0.03 13.24 -13.65
CA ARG A 337 -0.65 14.02 -14.72
C ARG A 337 0.05 13.91 -16.07
N ASN A 338 1.35 13.65 -16.08
CA ASN A 338 2.12 13.38 -17.29
C ASN A 338 2.14 11.88 -17.65
N ASN A 339 1.20 11.10 -17.11
CA ASN A 339 1.04 9.67 -17.38
C ASN A 339 2.27 8.82 -17.00
N ILE A 340 3.04 9.27 -16.00
CA ILE A 340 4.08 8.47 -15.37
C ILE A 340 3.43 7.70 -14.21
N HIS A 341 3.57 6.38 -14.22
CA HIS A 341 3.00 5.47 -13.25
C HIS A 341 4.05 4.99 -12.24
N CYS A 342 3.55 4.39 -11.15
CA CYS A 342 4.37 4.02 -10.00
C CYS A 342 5.57 3.14 -10.39
N ILE A 343 5.37 2.17 -11.27
CA ILE A 343 6.39 1.20 -11.68
C ILE A 343 7.53 1.80 -12.53
N GLU A 344 7.32 2.97 -13.14
CA GLU A 344 8.37 3.66 -13.92
C GLU A 344 9.40 4.28 -12.98
N CYS A 345 8.98 4.70 -11.77
CA CYS A 345 9.87 5.14 -10.71
C CYS A 345 10.22 4.03 -9.69
N HIS A 346 9.41 2.97 -9.65
CA HIS A 346 9.61 1.80 -8.80
C HIS A 346 9.86 0.55 -9.66
N PRO A 347 11.04 0.42 -10.28
CA PRO A 347 11.31 -0.70 -11.16
C PRO A 347 11.34 -2.03 -10.41
N ILE A 348 11.03 -3.10 -11.13
CA ILE A 348 11.17 -4.48 -10.65
C ILE A 348 12.66 -4.82 -10.58
N GLY A 349 13.10 -5.34 -9.44
CA GLY A 349 14.47 -5.74 -9.19
C GLY A 349 14.83 -7.14 -9.68
N GLU A 350 16.06 -7.54 -9.40
CA GLU A 350 16.64 -8.82 -9.84
C GLU A 350 15.91 -10.05 -9.26
N LYS A 351 15.21 -9.90 -8.12
CA LYS A 351 14.40 -11.01 -7.56
C LYS A 351 13.07 -11.19 -8.28
N GLY A 352 12.75 -10.34 -9.26
CA GLY A 352 11.57 -10.45 -10.10
C GLY A 352 10.27 -10.01 -9.42
N MET A 353 9.16 -10.69 -9.73
CA MET A 353 7.82 -10.30 -9.31
C MET A 353 7.73 -10.01 -7.81
N GLY A 354 7.29 -8.80 -7.44
CA GLY A 354 7.17 -8.34 -6.04
C GLY A 354 8.42 -7.67 -5.47
N ASP A 355 9.55 -7.64 -6.19
CA ASP A 355 10.77 -6.92 -5.80
C ASP A 355 10.74 -5.47 -6.30
N MET A 356 9.82 -4.68 -5.75
CA MET A 356 9.65 -3.28 -6.15
C MET A 356 10.73 -2.41 -5.52
N GLN A 357 11.61 -1.83 -6.35
CA GLN A 357 12.76 -1.05 -5.89
C GLN A 357 12.45 0.44 -5.76
N ARG A 358 13.25 1.16 -4.96
CA ARG A 358 13.20 2.62 -4.80
C ARG A 358 14.51 3.24 -5.31
N LYS A 359 14.90 2.86 -6.53
CA LYS A 359 16.19 3.26 -7.12
C LYS A 359 16.10 4.43 -8.09
N ALA A 360 14.91 4.76 -8.59
CA ALA A 360 14.79 5.87 -9.51
C ALA A 360 15.20 7.19 -8.84
N THR A 361 15.94 7.99 -9.60
CA THR A 361 16.41 9.32 -9.19
C THR A 361 15.83 10.37 -10.11
N CYS A 362 15.91 11.63 -9.69
CA CYS A 362 15.54 12.74 -10.57
C CYS A 362 16.46 12.78 -11.81
N GLY A 363 17.71 12.32 -11.68
CA GLY A 363 18.69 12.25 -12.77
C GLY A 363 18.28 11.32 -13.92
N ASP A 364 17.42 10.33 -13.69
CA ASP A 364 16.97 9.40 -14.75
C ASP A 364 16.14 10.10 -15.82
N CYS A 365 15.50 11.23 -15.49
CA CYS A 365 14.68 12.04 -16.40
C CYS A 365 15.12 13.51 -16.50
N HIS A 366 15.85 14.01 -15.50
CA HIS A 366 16.26 15.41 -15.36
C HIS A 366 17.79 15.55 -15.24
N ILE A 367 18.53 14.87 -16.13
CA ILE A 367 19.99 14.74 -16.10
C ILE A 367 20.72 16.08 -15.87
N GLU A 368 20.44 17.09 -16.69
CA GLU A 368 21.15 18.38 -16.60
C GLU A 368 20.79 19.19 -15.34
N ILE A 369 19.57 18.99 -14.83
CA ILE A 369 19.14 19.61 -13.56
C ILE A 369 19.84 18.92 -12.39
N GLU A 370 19.92 17.59 -12.39
CA GLU A 370 20.59 16.83 -11.34
C GLU A 370 22.08 17.17 -11.29
N LYS A 371 22.77 17.19 -12.44
CA LYS A 371 24.17 17.63 -12.54
C LYS A 371 24.39 19.06 -12.03
N ALA A 372 23.45 19.97 -12.35
CA ALA A 372 23.49 21.32 -11.83
C ALA A 372 23.35 21.32 -10.29
N HIS A 373 22.36 20.59 -9.77
CA HIS A 373 22.10 20.46 -8.34
C HIS A 373 23.29 19.85 -7.57
N GLU A 374 23.89 18.76 -8.06
CA GLU A 374 25.06 18.08 -7.47
C GLU A 374 26.29 19.00 -7.35
N SER A 375 26.44 19.94 -8.29
CA SER A 375 27.51 20.94 -8.29
C SER A 375 27.14 22.24 -7.58
N SER A 376 25.93 22.33 -7.01
CA SER A 376 25.42 23.54 -6.37
C SER A 376 25.78 23.65 -4.89
N ILE A 377 25.49 24.81 -4.30
CA ILE A 377 25.54 25.02 -2.85
C ILE A 377 24.50 24.19 -2.07
N HIS A 378 23.49 23.64 -2.75
CA HIS A 378 22.41 22.85 -2.18
C HIS A 378 22.60 21.35 -2.41
N LYS A 379 23.73 20.89 -2.95
CA LYS A 379 24.01 19.48 -3.27
C LYS A 379 23.73 18.43 -2.17
N ASN A 380 23.67 18.86 -0.90
CA ASN A 380 23.33 18.01 0.24
C ASN A 380 21.82 18.04 0.57
N LEU A 381 20.97 18.44 -0.35
CA LEU A 381 19.51 18.35 -0.28
C LEU A 381 19.04 17.31 -1.30
N THR A 382 17.92 16.68 -1.02
CA THR A 382 17.18 15.93 -2.05
C THR A 382 16.31 16.90 -2.85
N CYS A 383 16.01 16.58 -4.10
CA CYS A 383 15.07 17.37 -4.91
C CYS A 383 13.69 17.47 -4.23
N THR A 384 13.25 16.41 -3.55
CA THR A 384 12.02 16.39 -2.74
C THR A 384 12.06 17.40 -1.60
N ALA A 385 13.23 17.69 -1.00
CA ALA A 385 13.36 18.71 0.05
C ALA A 385 12.90 20.09 -0.42
N CYS A 386 13.03 20.37 -1.71
CA CYS A 386 12.55 21.61 -2.31
C CYS A 386 11.12 21.48 -2.85
N HIS A 387 10.85 20.40 -3.58
CA HIS A 387 9.64 20.24 -4.41
C HIS A 387 8.45 19.58 -3.73
N VAL A 388 8.64 18.95 -2.57
CA VAL A 388 7.55 18.40 -1.76
C VAL A 388 7.36 19.32 -0.56
N THR A 389 6.22 20.02 -0.53
CA THR A 389 5.99 21.12 0.42
C THR A 389 4.92 20.83 1.45
N GLU A 390 4.08 19.83 1.21
CA GLU A 390 3.02 19.40 2.12
C GLU A 390 2.89 17.88 2.12
N ALA A 391 2.33 17.33 3.20
CA ALA A 391 2.07 15.91 3.36
C ALA A 391 0.69 15.71 4.00
N GLY A 392 -0.17 14.90 3.37
CA GLY A 392 -1.48 14.57 3.92
C GLY A 392 -1.53 13.33 4.78
N GLY A 393 -2.69 12.70 4.88
CA GLY A 393 -2.93 11.46 5.63
C GLY A 393 -3.01 11.67 7.14
N TYR A 394 -2.52 10.70 7.93
CA TYR A 394 -2.63 10.67 9.39
C TYR A 394 -1.83 11.80 10.06
N GLN A 395 -2.47 12.64 10.86
CA GLN A 395 -1.79 13.67 11.64
C GLN A 395 -1.58 13.27 13.10
N ILE A 396 -2.33 12.30 13.59
CA ILE A 396 -2.15 11.68 14.92
C ILE A 396 -2.57 10.22 14.79
N THR A 397 -1.89 9.31 15.47
CA THR A 397 -2.34 7.92 15.60
C THR A 397 -2.32 7.50 17.07
N ILE A 398 -3.48 7.16 17.61
CA ILE A 398 -3.61 6.64 18.97
C ILE A 398 -4.05 5.18 18.92
N TRP A 399 -3.44 4.36 19.77
CA TRP A 399 -3.78 2.97 19.99
C TRP A 399 -4.35 2.82 21.39
N GLY A 400 -5.63 2.48 21.48
CA GLY A 400 -6.33 2.38 22.76
C GLY A 400 -7.49 1.40 22.71
N LYS A 401 -8.26 1.36 23.79
CA LYS A 401 -9.44 0.51 23.87
C LYS A 401 -10.49 0.99 22.87
N GLY A 402 -11.14 0.05 22.21
CA GLY A 402 -12.24 0.31 21.29
C GLY A 402 -12.76 -0.99 20.73
N TYR A 403 -13.32 -0.95 19.52
CA TYR A 403 -13.92 -2.11 18.90
C TYR A 403 -13.32 -2.41 17.53
N ILE A 404 -13.18 -3.70 17.22
CA ILE A 404 -12.98 -4.19 15.86
C ILE A 404 -14.30 -4.82 15.44
N GLY A 405 -15.02 -4.12 14.57
CA GLY A 405 -16.46 -4.28 14.38
C GLY A 405 -17.21 -4.18 15.71
N GLU A 406 -17.90 -5.23 16.13
CA GLU A 406 -18.68 -5.30 17.37
C GLU A 406 -17.87 -5.85 18.56
N LYS A 407 -16.66 -6.38 18.33
CA LYS A 407 -15.86 -7.05 19.37
C LYS A 407 -14.92 -6.04 20.07
N PRO A 408 -14.91 -5.99 21.41
CA PRO A 408 -13.98 -5.11 22.14
C PRO A 408 -12.54 -5.57 21.93
N ASN A 409 -11.64 -4.60 21.78
CA ASN A 409 -10.23 -4.84 21.53
C ASN A 409 -9.36 -3.80 22.26
N PRO A 410 -8.27 -4.22 22.93
CA PRO A 410 -7.36 -3.30 23.62
C PRO A 410 -6.54 -2.40 22.68
N PHE A 411 -6.46 -2.75 21.38
CA PHE A 411 -5.63 -2.09 20.38
C PHE A 411 -6.42 -1.66 19.14
N LYS A 412 -7.51 -0.91 19.34
CA LYS A 412 -8.13 -0.14 18.26
C LYS A 412 -7.19 0.98 17.86
N LYS A 413 -6.96 1.09 16.55
CA LYS A 413 -6.20 2.19 15.95
C LYS A 413 -7.16 3.33 15.63
N TYR A 414 -6.99 4.44 16.33
CA TYR A 414 -7.63 5.72 16.08
C TYR A 414 -6.67 6.58 15.26
N SER A 415 -6.76 6.44 13.94
CA SER A 415 -5.86 7.14 13.01
C SER A 415 -6.58 8.07 12.04
N LEU A 416 -7.91 8.13 12.06
CA LEU A 416 -8.69 8.98 11.15
C LEU A 416 -8.64 10.47 11.56
N TYR A 417 -7.50 10.91 12.11
CA TYR A 417 -7.07 12.30 12.23
C TYR A 417 -6.48 12.75 10.89
N TYR A 418 -7.35 12.94 9.90
CA TYR A 418 -6.96 13.19 8.53
C TYR A 418 -6.76 14.66 8.23
N GLY A 419 -5.64 14.98 7.60
CA GLY A 419 -5.24 16.37 7.49
C GLY A 419 -3.96 16.59 6.73
N ILE A 420 -3.42 17.81 6.81
CA ILE A 420 -2.25 18.27 6.08
C ILE A 420 -1.23 18.86 7.04
N GLN A 421 0.03 18.45 6.87
CA GLN A 421 1.20 19.05 7.49
C GLN A 421 1.96 19.91 6.46
N LYS A 422 2.17 21.20 6.75
CA LYS A 422 2.96 22.09 5.90
C LYS A 422 3.53 23.33 6.62
N PRO A 423 4.66 23.90 6.16
CA PRO A 423 5.64 23.27 5.27
C PRO A 423 6.28 22.05 5.96
N LEU A 424 6.86 21.11 5.22
CA LEU A 424 7.52 19.95 5.85
C LEU A 424 8.86 20.31 6.48
N ILE A 425 9.11 19.75 7.67
CA ILE A 425 10.40 19.83 8.35
C ILE A 425 11.43 19.06 7.52
N LEU A 426 12.61 19.63 7.33
CA LEU A 426 13.74 18.95 6.72
C LEU A 426 14.56 18.24 7.81
N MET A 427 14.94 17.01 7.53
CA MET A 427 15.76 16.16 8.39
C MET A 427 16.95 15.62 7.61
N LYS A 428 18.05 15.29 8.28
CA LYS A 428 19.20 14.62 7.66
C LYS A 428 19.01 13.11 7.66
N ASP A 429 19.38 12.45 6.57
CA ASP A 429 19.50 11.00 6.53
C ASP A 429 20.84 10.52 7.13
N GLN A 430 21.08 9.20 7.09
CA GLN A 430 22.30 8.57 7.62
C GLN A 430 23.59 9.06 6.95
N ARG A 431 23.50 9.70 5.78
CA ARG A 431 24.62 10.28 5.01
C ARG A 431 24.71 11.80 5.17
N GLY A 432 23.85 12.40 5.98
CA GLY A 432 23.80 13.85 6.19
C GLY A 432 23.07 14.63 5.10
N ILE A 433 22.34 13.95 4.19
CA ILE A 433 21.56 14.58 3.13
C ILE A 433 20.19 14.98 3.67
N TRP A 434 19.78 16.22 3.40
CA TRP A 434 18.51 16.77 3.84
C TRP A 434 17.34 16.30 2.98
N PHE A 435 16.25 15.86 3.61
CA PHE A 435 15.03 15.41 2.96
C PHE A 435 13.79 15.87 3.75
N PRO A 436 12.61 15.96 3.09
CA PRO A 436 11.39 16.40 3.77
C PRO A 436 10.80 15.24 4.57
N ALA A 437 10.51 15.51 5.85
CA ALA A 437 9.94 14.54 6.76
C ALA A 437 8.57 14.99 7.26
N LYS A 438 7.62 14.05 7.25
CA LYS A 438 6.36 14.18 7.99
C LYS A 438 6.59 13.72 9.42
N ILE A 439 6.14 14.50 10.39
CA ILE A 439 6.39 14.25 11.82
C ILE A 439 5.05 14.30 12.53
N PHE A 440 4.66 13.19 13.15
CA PHE A 440 3.36 13.11 13.79
C PHE A 440 3.34 12.26 15.06
N PRO A 441 2.61 12.72 16.09
CA PRO A 441 2.57 12.10 17.40
C PRO A 441 1.79 10.78 17.39
N HIS A 442 2.29 9.85 18.20
CA HIS A 442 1.65 8.56 18.44
C HIS A 442 1.62 8.20 19.92
N SER A 443 0.58 7.46 20.31
CA SER A 443 0.44 6.91 21.65
C SER A 443 -0.11 5.49 21.59
N VAL A 444 0.36 4.64 22.50
CA VAL A 444 -0.32 3.37 22.84
C VAL A 444 -0.46 3.27 24.34
N GLY A 445 -1.68 2.99 24.80
CA GLY A 445 -1.98 2.78 26.22
C GLY A 445 -1.68 1.36 26.70
N ASN A 446 -1.78 1.18 28.00
CA ASN A 446 -1.72 -0.08 28.73
C ASN A 446 -0.36 -0.78 28.74
N ILE A 447 0.73 -0.02 28.59
CA ILE A 447 2.09 -0.57 28.63
C ILE A 447 2.49 -0.90 30.08
N LYS A 448 3.14 -2.03 30.31
CA LYS A 448 3.50 -2.48 31.65
C LYS A 448 4.71 -1.75 32.21
N ASN A 449 5.81 -1.84 31.47
CA ASN A 449 7.12 -1.37 31.92
C ASN A 449 7.35 0.08 31.51
N ASP A 450 8.22 0.77 32.26
CA ASP A 450 8.68 2.09 31.83
C ASP A 450 9.63 1.98 30.64
N VAL A 451 9.47 2.90 29.69
CA VAL A 451 10.33 2.99 28.50
C VAL A 451 10.96 4.37 28.48
N ALA A 452 12.28 4.42 28.41
CA ALA A 452 13.03 5.67 28.35
C ALA A 452 12.98 6.31 26.97
N ALA A 453 13.22 7.63 26.91
CA ALA A 453 13.37 8.35 25.66
C ALA A 453 14.56 7.81 24.85
N SER A 454 14.42 7.70 23.52
CA SER A 454 15.42 7.06 22.67
C SER A 454 16.31 8.01 21.86
N GLY A 455 15.96 9.30 21.79
CA GLY A 455 16.41 10.16 20.69
C GLY A 455 15.91 9.67 19.33
N ILE A 456 16.43 10.25 18.24
CA ILE A 456 16.08 9.85 16.87
C ILE A 456 16.79 8.55 16.51
N LYS A 457 16.02 7.57 16.04
CA LYS A 457 16.53 6.30 15.51
C LYS A 457 16.00 6.05 14.11
N PHE A 458 16.88 5.56 13.23
CA PHE A 458 16.47 5.02 11.94
C PHE A 458 15.85 3.64 12.13
N ARG A 459 14.76 3.38 11.41
CA ARG A 459 14.04 2.10 11.53
C ARG A 459 14.74 0.97 10.80
N TRP A 460 15.33 1.27 9.64
CA TRP A 460 15.98 0.28 8.79
C TRP A 460 17.47 0.61 8.67
N GLN A 461 18.30 -0.41 8.78
CA GLN A 461 19.73 -0.28 8.53
C GLN A 461 20.00 -0.11 7.03
N ASN A 462 21.15 0.46 6.65
CA ASN A 462 21.59 0.61 5.26
C ASN A 462 20.72 1.50 4.35
N SER A 463 19.91 2.39 4.92
CA SER A 463 19.10 3.36 4.16
C SER A 463 18.05 2.76 3.20
N ASP A 464 17.55 1.54 3.43
CA ASP A 464 16.43 0.95 2.65
C ASP A 464 15.20 1.88 2.60
N THR A 465 14.99 2.63 3.68
CA THR A 465 14.12 3.81 3.73
C THR A 465 14.76 4.85 4.65
N ARG A 466 14.35 6.12 4.55
CA ARG A 466 14.76 7.17 5.49
C ARG A 466 13.79 7.33 6.67
N ASP A 467 12.98 6.31 6.95
CA ASP A 467 12.00 6.34 8.04
C ASP A 467 12.72 6.31 9.40
N MET A 468 12.27 7.20 10.28
CA MET A 468 12.79 7.39 11.63
C MET A 468 11.67 7.33 12.67
N TYR A 469 12.08 7.20 13.93
CA TYR A 469 11.21 7.40 15.08
C TYR A 469 11.98 8.00 16.25
N ALA A 470 11.26 8.55 17.21
CA ALA A 470 11.80 8.87 18.52
C ALA A 470 10.81 8.47 19.60
N ILE A 471 11.20 7.55 20.48
CA ILE A 471 10.47 7.28 21.71
C ILE A 471 10.65 8.47 22.62
N ILE A 472 9.53 9.02 23.07
CA ILE A 472 9.48 10.11 24.05
C ILE A 472 9.54 9.53 25.47
N GLY A 473 8.85 8.41 25.67
CA GLY A 473 8.86 7.65 26.91
C GLY A 473 7.46 7.18 27.30
N THR A 474 7.33 6.67 28.52
CA THR A 474 6.04 6.28 29.11
C THR A 474 5.53 7.30 30.12
N PHE A 475 4.23 7.54 30.11
CA PHE A 475 3.56 8.50 31.00
C PHE A 475 2.29 7.90 31.59
N ASN A 476 2.06 8.14 32.89
CA ASN A 476 0.93 7.62 33.67
C ASN A 476 -0.05 8.75 34.04
N ASN A 477 -1.03 8.44 34.91
CA ASN A 477 -1.99 9.38 35.50
C ASN A 477 -2.98 9.99 34.50
N LEU A 478 -3.28 9.25 33.42
CA LEU A 478 -4.41 9.56 32.54
C LEU A 478 -5.69 8.89 33.08
N PRO A 479 -6.89 9.41 32.75
CA PRO A 479 -8.16 8.83 33.21
C PRO A 479 -8.34 7.35 32.83
N SER A 480 -7.92 6.97 31.62
CA SER A 480 -7.84 5.57 31.15
C SER A 480 -6.50 5.27 30.49
N GLY A 481 -6.33 4.01 30.08
CA GLY A 481 -5.16 3.56 29.34
C GLY A 481 -3.89 3.39 30.17
N ASN A 482 -3.98 3.51 31.50
CA ASN A 482 -2.87 3.33 32.45
C ASN A 482 -1.60 4.08 31.99
N LYS A 483 -0.56 3.34 31.62
CA LYS A 483 0.71 3.87 31.13
C LYS A 483 0.71 3.96 29.61
N HIS A 484 0.92 5.16 29.09
CA HIS A 484 0.98 5.45 27.67
C HIS A 484 2.42 5.55 27.18
N LEU A 485 2.81 4.69 26.24
CA LEU A 485 4.04 4.86 25.46
C LEU A 485 3.80 5.91 24.37
N LEU A 486 4.62 6.95 24.36
CA LEU A 486 4.60 8.01 23.35
C LEU A 486 5.81 7.93 22.43
N TRP A 487 5.58 8.18 21.14
CA TRP A 487 6.66 8.35 20.17
C TRP A 487 6.28 9.33 19.06
N LEU A 488 7.29 9.92 18.44
CA LEU A 488 7.15 10.61 17.16
C LEU A 488 7.47 9.63 16.03
N GLN A 489 6.55 9.50 15.08
CA GLN A 489 6.83 8.85 13.81
C GLN A 489 7.35 9.91 12.85
N ILE A 490 8.45 9.61 12.16
CA ILE A 490 9.13 10.53 11.26
C ILE A 490 9.30 9.81 9.92
N GLU A 491 8.53 10.21 8.93
CA GLU A 491 8.41 9.50 7.65
C GLU A 491 8.99 10.31 6.51
N GLU A 492 9.73 9.65 5.63
CA GLU A 492 10.11 10.23 4.35
C GLU A 492 8.87 10.44 3.46
N VAL A 493 8.76 11.67 2.94
CA VAL A 493 7.71 12.08 2.01
C VAL A 493 8.31 12.26 0.62
N SER A 494 7.76 11.57 -0.37
CA SER A 494 8.26 11.60 -1.76
C SER A 494 7.29 12.25 -2.75
N HIS A 495 6.03 12.49 -2.38
CA HIS A 495 5.00 13.12 -3.20
C HIS A 495 3.98 13.83 -2.29
N PRO A 496 3.15 14.75 -2.81
CA PRO A 496 3.13 15.24 -4.19
C PRO A 496 4.29 16.20 -4.48
N PHE A 497 4.89 16.06 -5.66
CA PHE A 497 5.74 17.08 -6.25
C PHE A 497 4.91 18.27 -6.72
N GLY A 498 5.41 19.46 -6.38
CA GLY A 498 4.83 20.72 -6.83
C GLY A 498 5.87 21.80 -6.99
N LYS A 499 5.41 23.05 -6.87
CA LYS A 499 6.28 24.21 -6.92
C LYS A 499 7.28 24.16 -5.76
N ALA A 500 8.54 24.45 -6.06
CA ALA A 500 9.59 24.51 -5.03
C ALA A 500 9.24 25.51 -3.93
N ARG A 501 9.60 25.18 -2.69
CA ARG A 501 9.49 26.09 -1.54
C ARG A 501 10.41 27.31 -1.70
N ASN A 502 10.00 28.41 -1.09
CA ASN A 502 10.79 29.65 -1.10
C ASN A 502 12.07 29.50 -0.25
N CYS A 503 13.19 30.10 -0.66
CA CYS A 503 14.45 30.05 0.09
C CYS A 503 14.29 30.49 1.56
N LYS A 504 13.49 31.54 1.80
CA LYS A 504 13.16 32.05 3.14
C LYS A 504 12.46 31.01 4.04
N SER A 505 11.91 29.92 3.50
CA SER A 505 11.33 28.86 4.33
C SER A 505 12.39 28.00 5.03
N CYS A 506 13.58 27.88 4.45
CA CYS A 506 14.69 27.09 5.00
C CYS A 506 15.76 27.96 5.69
N HIS A 507 15.93 29.21 5.24
CA HIS A 507 16.97 30.11 5.74
C HIS A 507 16.48 31.04 6.86
N LYS A 508 15.95 30.47 7.96
CA LYS A 508 15.47 31.23 9.13
C LYS A 508 16.05 30.76 10.48
N GLY A 509 17.00 29.82 10.47
CA GLY A 509 17.55 29.18 11.69
C GLY A 509 16.58 28.17 12.30
N LYS A 510 15.30 28.50 12.43
CA LYS A 510 14.25 27.59 12.92
C LYS A 510 13.31 27.12 11.81
N GLN A 511 12.86 25.88 11.92
CA GLN A 511 11.83 25.30 11.06
C GLN A 511 10.51 25.22 11.84
N ILE A 512 9.43 25.70 11.24
CA ILE A 512 8.08 25.62 11.82
C ILE A 512 7.15 24.97 10.80
N SER A 513 6.51 23.90 11.22
CA SER A 513 5.48 23.20 10.45
C SER A 513 4.17 23.26 11.22
N VAL A 514 3.05 23.38 10.49
CA VAL A 514 1.72 23.33 11.07
C VAL A 514 1.02 22.09 10.54
N SER A 515 0.46 21.31 11.46
CA SER A 515 -0.43 20.20 11.13
C SER A 515 -1.85 20.58 11.52
N THR A 516 -2.79 20.33 10.62
CA THR A 516 -4.24 20.51 10.83
C THR A 516 -4.96 19.25 10.39
N TRP A 517 -6.04 18.88 11.06
CA TRP A 517 -6.78 17.65 10.78
C TRP A 517 -8.26 17.76 11.13
N ASN A 518 -9.04 16.86 10.52
CA ASN A 518 -10.38 16.48 10.93
C ASN A 518 -10.32 15.04 11.48
N TYR A 519 -10.95 14.81 12.62
CA TYR A 519 -11.19 13.49 13.16
C TYR A 519 -12.47 12.93 12.57
N GLU A 520 -12.38 11.79 11.91
CA GLU A 520 -13.46 11.18 11.14
C GLU A 520 -13.65 9.69 11.49
N ASP A 521 -13.17 9.24 12.66
CA ASP A 521 -13.44 7.87 13.11
C ASP A 521 -14.90 7.74 13.59
N MET A 522 -15.51 6.58 13.33
CA MET A 522 -16.88 6.31 13.75
C MET A 522 -16.96 5.91 15.24
N GLN A 523 -15.81 5.73 15.89
CA GLN A 523 -15.67 5.42 17.31
C GLN A 523 -14.98 6.57 18.06
N GLY A 524 -15.08 6.62 19.39
CA GLY A 524 -14.40 7.62 20.21
C GLY A 524 -15.18 8.93 20.38
N ALA A 525 -15.40 9.68 19.30
CA ALA A 525 -16.11 10.96 19.34
C ALA A 525 -16.86 11.26 18.04
N LYS A 526 -17.83 12.18 18.11
CA LYS A 526 -18.37 12.83 16.89
C LYS A 526 -17.24 13.59 16.17
N PRO A 527 -17.32 13.79 14.84
CA PRO A 527 -16.28 14.47 14.09
C PRO A 527 -15.92 15.84 14.67
N PHE A 528 -14.62 16.13 14.73
CA PHE A 528 -14.08 17.39 15.27
C PHE A 528 -12.78 17.78 14.56
N LYS A 529 -12.38 19.05 14.67
CA LYS A 529 -11.18 19.58 14.03
C LYS A 529 -10.09 19.82 15.05
N GLY A 530 -8.84 19.82 14.60
CA GLY A 530 -7.72 20.22 15.45
C GLY A 530 -6.42 20.35 14.70
N GLY A 531 -5.35 20.55 15.46
CA GLY A 531 -4.02 20.74 14.92
C GLY A 531 -2.96 21.00 15.98
N TYR A 532 -1.72 21.14 15.52
CA TYR A 532 -0.56 21.43 16.35
C TYR A 532 0.56 22.07 15.52
N LYS A 533 1.57 22.60 16.19
CA LYS A 533 2.81 23.09 15.56
C LYS A 533 3.96 22.16 15.87
N ILE A 534 4.80 21.94 14.88
CA ILE A 534 6.09 21.27 15.01
C ILE A 534 7.17 22.33 14.89
N ILE A 535 8.04 22.40 15.88
CA ILE A 535 9.17 23.33 15.90
C ILE A 535 10.46 22.51 15.95
N ALA A 536 11.36 22.76 14.99
CA ALA A 536 12.68 22.18 14.92
C ALA A 536 13.72 23.31 14.89
N ASP A 537 14.52 23.41 15.95
CA ASP A 537 15.57 24.42 16.14
C ASP A 537 16.74 23.85 16.95
N GLU A 538 17.66 24.70 17.40
CA GLU A 538 18.85 24.29 18.16
C GLU A 538 18.55 23.64 19.52
N HIS A 539 17.34 23.79 20.03
CA HIS A 539 16.94 23.23 21.32
C HIS A 539 16.21 21.89 21.21
N GLY A 540 15.80 21.47 20.00
CA GLY A 540 15.17 20.18 19.78
C GLY A 540 14.02 20.21 18.80
N LEU A 541 13.34 19.06 18.73
CA LEU A 541 12.11 18.84 17.98
C LEU A 541 10.94 18.80 18.96
N ARG A 542 10.01 19.76 18.86
CA ARG A 542 8.85 19.91 19.74
C ARG A 542 7.55 19.85 18.95
N VAL A 543 6.57 19.11 19.46
CA VAL A 543 5.17 19.22 19.03
C VAL A 543 4.40 19.94 20.13
N LYS A 544 3.85 21.12 19.82
CA LYS A 544 3.19 21.99 20.81
C LYS A 544 2.01 22.74 20.21
N ASP A 545 1.36 23.56 21.03
CA ASP A 545 0.21 24.39 20.65
C ASP A 545 -0.93 23.52 20.08
N PHE A 546 -1.21 22.38 20.72
CA PHE A 546 -2.35 21.54 20.36
C PHE A 546 -3.66 22.32 20.55
N TRP A 547 -4.47 22.37 19.50
CA TRP A 547 -5.79 22.99 19.52
C TRP A 547 -6.82 22.05 18.92
N HIS A 548 -8.08 22.21 19.33
CA HIS A 548 -9.21 21.46 18.78
C HIS A 548 -10.52 22.24 18.92
N SER A 549 -11.49 21.92 18.08
CA SER A 549 -12.89 22.28 18.31
C SER A 549 -13.49 21.45 19.45
N GLU A 550 -14.73 21.72 19.83
CA GLU A 550 -15.44 20.92 20.84
C GLU A 550 -15.38 19.41 20.52
N ILE A 551 -15.09 18.58 21.53
CA ILE A 551 -15.03 17.12 21.42
C ILE A 551 -16.23 16.52 22.12
N LYS A 552 -17.16 15.97 21.35
CA LYS A 552 -18.34 15.25 21.86
C LYS A 552 -18.03 13.76 21.87
N VAL A 553 -17.55 13.28 23.01
CA VAL A 553 -17.22 11.87 23.22
C VAL A 553 -18.47 11.01 23.05
N LEU A 554 -18.34 9.90 22.32
CA LEU A 554 -19.44 8.96 22.12
C LEU A 554 -19.63 8.08 23.37
N PRO A 555 -20.86 7.61 23.67
CA PRO A 555 -21.10 6.72 24.80
C PRO A 555 -20.18 5.48 24.78
N GLY A 556 -19.65 5.10 25.95
CA GLY A 556 -18.77 3.94 26.10
C GLY A 556 -17.30 4.17 25.75
N PHE A 557 -16.91 5.39 25.36
CA PHE A 557 -15.52 5.76 25.11
C PHE A 557 -15.01 6.74 26.15
N GLU A 558 -13.71 6.68 26.43
CA GLU A 558 -13.01 7.67 27.23
C GLU A 558 -12.04 8.47 26.37
N LEU A 559 -11.86 9.75 26.72
CA LEU A 559 -11.05 10.68 25.92
C LEU A 559 -9.58 10.22 25.80
N SER A 560 -9.03 9.57 26.82
CA SER A 560 -7.66 9.03 26.83
C SER A 560 -7.45 7.85 25.87
N ASP A 561 -8.50 7.13 25.47
CA ASP A 561 -8.36 5.97 24.58
C ASP A 561 -8.12 6.36 23.12
N PHE A 562 -8.61 7.53 22.68
CA PHE A 562 -8.45 7.98 21.29
C PHE A 562 -7.78 9.35 21.16
N ALA A 563 -7.71 10.16 22.23
CA ALA A 563 -7.17 11.52 22.23
C ALA A 563 -6.28 11.82 23.45
N SER A 564 -5.44 10.87 23.85
CA SER A 564 -4.51 11.00 25.00
C SER A 564 -3.60 12.25 24.95
N TRP A 565 -3.34 12.78 23.76
CA TRP A 565 -2.58 14.01 23.53
C TRP A 565 -3.16 15.25 24.25
N ILE A 566 -4.45 15.23 24.62
CA ILE A 566 -5.10 16.31 25.40
C ILE A 566 -4.49 16.43 26.80
N TYR A 567 -4.11 15.31 27.41
CA TYR A 567 -3.51 15.26 28.74
C TYR A 567 -1.98 15.36 28.70
N LEU A 568 -1.38 15.22 27.51
CA LEU A 568 0.06 15.05 27.32
C LEU A 568 0.65 16.16 26.43
N LYS A 569 0.02 17.35 26.40
CA LYS A 569 0.36 18.46 25.49
C LYS A 569 1.81 18.93 25.59
N ASP A 570 2.40 18.82 26.79
CA ASP A 570 3.75 19.28 27.13
C ASP A 570 4.83 18.20 27.00
N LYS A 571 4.47 16.95 26.65
CA LYS A 571 5.41 15.82 26.68
C LYS A 571 6.16 15.59 25.37
N TRP A 572 5.67 16.13 24.25
CA TRP A 572 6.15 15.80 22.90
C TRP A 572 7.45 16.54 22.54
N PHE A 573 8.57 16.06 23.06
CA PHE A 573 9.86 16.70 22.88
C PHE A 573 11.02 15.71 22.69
N VAL A 574 11.89 16.00 21.72
CA VAL A 574 13.14 15.28 21.48
C VAL A 574 14.30 16.27 21.54
N ASN A 575 15.24 16.03 22.44
CA ASN A 575 16.48 16.81 22.57
C ASN A 575 17.38 16.67 21.33
N GLY A 576 18.08 17.74 20.97
CA GLY A 576 19.06 17.77 19.89
C GLY A 576 19.04 19.08 19.09
N ASP A 577 19.93 19.23 18.13
CA ASP A 577 19.93 20.37 17.22
C ASP A 577 19.28 19.98 15.87
N PHE A 578 18.09 20.52 15.62
CA PHE A 578 17.33 20.32 14.37
C PHE A 578 17.23 21.61 13.53
N SER A 579 18.03 22.63 13.88
CA SER A 579 18.10 23.88 13.14
C SER A 579 18.77 23.69 11.78
N ILE A 580 18.36 24.52 10.80
CA ILE A 580 19.11 24.68 9.57
C ILE A 580 20.07 25.83 9.80
N LYS A 581 21.37 25.55 9.91
CA LYS A 581 22.40 26.59 10.08
C LYS A 581 22.51 27.43 8.82
N VAL A 582 22.35 28.75 8.96
CA VAL A 582 22.37 29.70 7.84
C VAL A 582 23.58 30.61 7.94
N ASN A 583 24.36 30.70 6.87
CA ASN A 583 25.35 31.77 6.72
C ASN A 583 24.70 32.94 5.98
N GLU A 584 24.32 33.98 6.73
CA GLU A 584 23.61 35.17 6.20
C GLU A 584 24.35 35.86 5.05
N LYS A 585 25.67 36.01 5.15
CA LYS A 585 26.49 36.63 4.10
C LYS A 585 26.43 35.81 2.81
N LYS A 586 26.59 34.48 2.92
CA LYS A 586 26.50 33.56 1.80
C LYS A 586 25.09 33.56 1.20
N TYR A 587 24.05 33.49 2.02
CA TYR A 587 22.65 33.54 1.58
C TYR A 587 22.36 34.81 0.76
N LYS A 588 22.69 35.99 1.29
CA LYS A 588 22.46 37.27 0.58
C LYS A 588 23.22 37.36 -0.74
N LYS A 589 24.46 36.87 -0.79
CA LYS A 589 25.27 36.80 -2.02
C LYS A 589 24.55 35.97 -3.10
N TYR A 590 24.15 34.75 -2.77
CA TYR A 590 23.53 33.83 -3.71
C TYR A 590 22.11 34.24 -4.10
N GLU A 591 21.34 34.83 -3.19
CA GLU A 591 20.01 35.38 -3.50
C GLU A 591 20.11 36.51 -4.54
N LYS A 592 21.12 37.38 -4.44
CA LYS A 592 21.38 38.43 -5.44
C LYS A 592 21.71 37.84 -6.82
N ILE A 593 22.70 36.95 -6.87
CA ILE A 593 23.12 36.28 -8.13
C ILE A 593 21.92 35.58 -8.80
N TYR A 594 21.14 34.83 -8.02
CA TYR A 594 19.94 34.16 -8.52
C TYR A 594 18.95 35.14 -9.14
N LYS A 595 18.58 36.22 -8.44
CA LYS A 595 17.62 37.22 -8.95
C LYS A 595 18.11 37.91 -10.22
N GLU A 596 19.39 38.26 -10.29
CA GLU A 596 20.00 38.90 -11.47
C GLU A 596 19.94 37.96 -12.69
N LYS A 597 20.38 36.72 -12.54
CA LYS A 597 20.38 35.74 -13.64
C LYS A 597 18.97 35.38 -14.10
N ILE A 598 18.02 35.22 -13.17
CA ILE A 598 16.62 34.92 -13.54
C ILE A 598 16.02 36.08 -14.34
N LYS A 599 16.22 37.33 -13.90
CA LYS A 599 15.76 38.51 -14.64
C LYS A 599 16.37 38.57 -16.05
N GLN A 600 17.65 38.28 -16.17
CA GLN A 600 18.33 38.25 -17.48
C GLN A 600 17.73 37.19 -18.40
N ILE A 601 17.50 35.97 -17.91
CA ILE A 601 16.88 34.90 -18.71
C ILE A 601 15.45 35.26 -19.11
N GLU A 602 14.66 35.81 -18.19
CA GLU A 602 13.27 36.22 -18.48
C GLU A 602 13.22 37.32 -19.54
N PHE A 603 14.16 38.27 -19.50
CA PHE A 603 14.33 39.26 -20.56
C PHE A 603 14.67 38.61 -21.92
N LEU A 604 15.62 37.67 -21.94
CA LEU A 604 15.97 36.93 -23.17
C LEU A 604 14.79 36.10 -23.71
N GLN A 605 14.02 35.47 -22.82
CA GLN A 605 12.85 34.67 -23.19
C GLN A 605 11.75 35.52 -23.83
N LYS A 606 11.49 36.71 -23.27
CA LYS A 606 10.49 37.65 -23.81
C LYS A 606 10.86 38.14 -25.22
N ASN A 607 12.16 38.22 -25.52
CA ASN A 607 12.69 38.69 -26.80
C ASN A 607 13.07 37.55 -27.76
N ALA A 608 12.78 36.29 -27.42
CA ALA A 608 13.14 35.13 -28.24
C ALA A 608 12.30 35.10 -29.52
N LYS A 609 12.95 35.17 -30.68
CA LYS A 609 12.27 35.19 -32.00
C LYS A 609 11.96 33.80 -32.57
N ASN A 610 12.52 32.73 -32.01
CA ASN A 610 12.26 31.36 -32.46
C ASN A 610 12.12 30.36 -31.31
N ASP A 611 11.40 29.27 -31.58
CA ASP A 611 11.05 28.25 -30.59
C ASP A 611 12.26 27.47 -30.08
N LYS A 612 13.26 27.23 -30.94
CA LYS A 612 14.49 26.52 -30.57
C LYS A 612 15.26 27.27 -29.49
N TYR A 613 15.45 28.57 -29.67
CA TYR A 613 16.12 29.45 -28.71
C TYR A 613 15.29 29.61 -27.44
N SER A 614 13.97 29.73 -27.56
CA SER A 614 13.07 29.73 -26.40
C SER A 614 13.20 28.44 -25.56
N LYS A 615 13.28 27.27 -26.20
CA LYS A 615 13.51 25.98 -25.53
C LYS A 615 14.87 25.93 -24.82
N GLN A 616 15.94 26.35 -25.50
CA GLN A 616 17.28 26.44 -24.89
C GLN A 616 17.29 27.37 -23.66
N LEU A 617 16.60 28.50 -23.73
CA LEU A 617 16.48 29.41 -22.59
C LEU A 617 15.68 28.81 -21.43
N LYS A 618 14.66 27.98 -21.70
CA LYS A 618 13.93 27.23 -20.65
C LYS A 618 14.85 26.22 -19.95
N GLU A 619 15.67 25.49 -20.70
CA GLU A 619 16.67 24.56 -20.16
C GLU A 619 17.72 25.31 -19.31
N LYS A 620 18.28 26.41 -19.82
CA LYS A 620 19.21 27.26 -19.06
C LYS A 620 18.56 27.83 -17.80
N LYS A 621 17.29 28.24 -17.87
CA LYS A 621 16.52 28.69 -16.70
C LYS A 621 16.47 27.59 -15.64
N ALA A 622 16.15 26.36 -16.04
CA ALA A 622 16.09 25.23 -15.13
C ALA A 622 17.45 24.96 -14.46
N ILE A 623 18.54 24.94 -15.23
CA ILE A 623 19.90 24.74 -14.68
C ILE A 623 20.26 25.85 -13.69
N ILE A 624 20.03 27.12 -14.03
CA ILE A 624 20.41 28.27 -13.19
C ILE A 624 19.59 28.32 -11.89
N ILE A 625 18.33 27.89 -11.92
CA ILE A 625 17.52 27.77 -10.70
C ILE A 625 18.19 26.81 -9.70
N HIS A 626 18.78 25.73 -10.20
CA HIS A 626 19.39 24.70 -9.36
C HIS A 626 20.87 24.95 -9.08
N ASN A 627 21.56 25.73 -9.93
CA ASN A 627 22.93 26.16 -9.73
C ASN A 627 23.16 27.59 -10.24
N PRO A 628 23.01 28.61 -9.36
CA PRO A 628 23.24 30.00 -9.74
C PRO A 628 24.70 30.31 -10.13
N ASP A 629 25.68 29.46 -9.84
CA ASP A 629 27.08 29.69 -10.20
C ASP A 629 27.37 29.32 -11.66
N LYS A 630 26.53 28.52 -12.32
CA LYS A 630 26.72 28.15 -13.73
C LYS A 630 26.64 29.37 -14.65
N ASP A 631 27.62 29.52 -15.54
CA ASP A 631 27.64 30.60 -16.53
C ASP A 631 26.59 30.32 -17.61
N LEU A 632 25.81 31.36 -17.94
CA LEU A 632 24.82 31.37 -19.01
C LEU A 632 25.42 30.98 -20.36
N ASN A 633 26.70 31.29 -20.57
CA ASN A 633 27.42 30.99 -21.82
C ASN A 633 28.06 29.59 -21.84
N SER A 634 28.21 28.94 -20.68
CA SER A 634 28.87 27.62 -20.56
C SER A 634 27.95 26.41 -20.81
N CYS A 635 26.64 26.64 -20.92
CA CYS A 635 25.67 25.59 -21.26
C CYS A 635 25.56 25.50 -22.79
N LYS A 636 26.43 24.69 -23.41
CA LYS A 636 26.39 24.34 -24.84
C LYS A 636 25.67 23.03 -25.06
#